data_AF-A0A0G1EWF9-F1
#
_entry.id   AF-A0A0G1EWF9-F1
#
_cell.length_a   1.000
_cell.length_b   1.000
_cell.length_c   1.000
_cell.angle_alpha   90.00
_cell.angle_beta   90.00
_cell.angle_gamma   90.00
#
_symmetry.space_group_name_H-M   'P 1'
#
loop_
_entity.id
_entity.type
_entity.pdbx_description
1 polymer ?
#
loop_
_entity_poly.entity_id
_entity_poly.type
_entity_poly.pdbx_seq_one_letter_code
_entity_poly.pdbx_strand_id
1 'polypeptide(L)'
;MNIIRGIGIILSFIFVVSLVSLPVRAESLGSHAVIIHQIRGPQTCCHGGTSDIFSEINSLDENKNLPLAWALRYDALVDSATIEKIKNLPRAQSLGILLEITPQLASASAVNYKGESSGSDWYSARNAFLIGYTQTERKQLIDTVFGEFHTQFGYFPTFTVAWMVDAWSLKYIHDEYGVELHEITKEQYETDSYTLYGGIFDAPYYPSLGHPLIPAPDKASQLDLVMVRQTISDLDRNYGSSFTYFTSQPNDYLQNPKTPGTNYFTSLLDQMIAQKDVGLILLGLENSAEWVDFKAEYQKQLAQIVQKQKTGEIKVFSPHEYAVLFKNQTPLNSSRMLKSPRFPEEGTVLWYFGRTYRARIQVIGGDLLLTDLRNFSPLTDVYQTQAAQVSRAYWIVPYTIDGSQQYTVKKVPSNPDIYAGHPVRSDDGVQPFGIKLSGASEAQVKQEKEVVEITVDNSRITLEPDFITTNNLNSGFVSPVKMTLVEILSNNTPQFITFAKHPRFFIIPDQANNTLALGWETPKLEQIKMATITKDQEIWKITPLTLTDSQVKELAPIFQPDLGALPLDPGTSTFYWANTTAIAGRNPIRLFVVALSILSRPTRVQSLEAKLDEAAPITAQIPGQLDTRFEPFFVDFVASRSAQSEVALKINGNSLPQTTTIKFYTDCQKEPLTCFMNRDQLKGFVSVLLQEKIAFYTKQIKDLTQKATSGIEEKIKKYLGR
;
A
#
# COMPACT_ATOMS: atom_id res chain seq x y z
N MET A 1 0.28 43.70 -69.87
CA MET A 1 -0.79 42.69 -69.70
C MET A 1 -0.25 41.27 -69.40
N ASN A 2 0.93 41.13 -68.76
CA ASN A 2 1.52 39.82 -68.38
C ASN A 2 1.90 39.69 -66.89
N ILE A 3 1.69 40.74 -66.07
CA ILE A 3 2.01 40.71 -64.63
C ILE A 3 0.79 40.32 -63.78
N ILE A 4 -0.43 40.49 -64.31
CA ILE A 4 -1.68 40.23 -63.57
C ILE A 4 -2.08 38.74 -63.61
N ARG A 5 -1.55 37.94 -64.55
CA ARG A 5 -1.80 36.48 -64.61
C ARG A 5 -0.92 35.66 -63.66
N GLY A 6 0.22 36.18 -63.21
CA GLY A 6 1.12 35.47 -62.28
C GLY A 6 0.66 35.51 -60.83
N ILE A 7 0.00 36.60 -60.42
CA ILE A 7 -0.42 36.82 -59.03
C ILE A 7 -1.69 36.00 -58.70
N GLY A 8 -2.60 35.82 -59.67
CA GLY A 8 -3.81 35.01 -59.48
C GLY A 8 -3.56 33.51 -59.31
N ILE A 9 -2.50 32.97 -59.92
CA ILE A 9 -2.14 31.55 -59.80
C ILE A 9 -1.45 31.27 -58.46
N ILE A 10 -0.64 32.21 -57.94
CA ILE A 10 0.02 32.07 -56.63
C ILE A 10 -0.99 32.23 -55.48
N LEU A 11 -1.96 33.15 -55.58
CA LEU A 11 -3.02 33.29 -54.58
C LEU A 11 -4.02 32.11 -54.59
N SER A 12 -4.30 31.52 -55.75
CA SER A 12 -5.13 30.31 -55.82
C SER A 12 -4.42 29.07 -55.28
N PHE A 13 -3.08 29.00 -55.36
CA PHE A 13 -2.31 27.89 -54.79
C PHE A 13 -2.20 28.00 -53.25
N ILE A 14 -2.07 29.22 -52.72
CA ILE A 14 -2.04 29.46 -51.27
C ILE A 14 -3.42 29.24 -50.63
N PHE A 15 -4.52 29.54 -51.34
CA PHE A 15 -5.88 29.32 -50.83
C PHE A 15 -6.31 27.84 -50.85
N VAL A 16 -5.84 27.05 -51.83
CA VAL A 16 -6.13 25.60 -51.89
C VAL A 16 -5.29 24.81 -50.88
N VAL A 17 -4.07 25.25 -50.53
CA VAL A 17 -3.27 24.62 -49.46
C VAL A 17 -3.83 24.93 -48.06
N SER A 18 -4.56 26.04 -47.88
CA SER A 18 -5.21 26.36 -46.59
C SER A 18 -6.54 25.63 -46.34
N LEU A 19 -7.12 24.96 -47.36
CA LEU A 19 -8.39 24.23 -47.26
C LEU A 19 -8.21 22.71 -47.19
N VAL A 20 -6.97 22.22 -47.23
CA VAL A 20 -6.65 20.84 -46.87
C VAL A 20 -6.09 20.84 -45.45
N SER A 21 -6.95 21.10 -44.47
CA SER A 21 -6.73 20.56 -43.13
C SER A 21 -6.83 19.05 -43.24
N LEU A 22 -5.73 18.42 -43.66
CA LEU A 22 -5.53 16.99 -43.43
C LEU A 22 -5.82 16.79 -41.94
N PRO A 23 -6.69 15.84 -41.55
CA PRO A 23 -6.73 15.43 -40.17
C PRO A 23 -5.29 15.04 -39.86
N VAL A 24 -4.62 15.82 -39.02
CA VAL A 24 -3.46 15.32 -38.29
C VAL A 24 -4.06 14.16 -37.53
N ARG A 25 -3.93 12.95 -38.09
CA ARG A 25 -4.00 11.74 -37.30
C ARG A 25 -2.95 12.00 -36.24
N ALA A 26 -3.40 12.34 -35.04
CA ALA A 26 -2.56 12.17 -33.86
C ALA A 26 -2.07 10.73 -33.97
N GLU A 27 -0.81 10.56 -34.35
CA GLU A 27 -0.12 9.30 -34.12
C GLU A 27 -0.41 8.99 -32.65
N SER A 28 -1.04 7.85 -32.38
CA SER A 28 -1.28 7.47 -30.99
C SER A 28 0.11 7.42 -30.36
N LEU A 29 0.41 8.36 -29.47
CA LEU A 29 1.62 8.27 -28.69
C LEU A 29 1.57 6.90 -28.02
N GLY A 30 2.63 6.11 -28.17
CA GLY A 30 2.75 4.84 -27.47
C GLY A 30 2.55 5.05 -25.95
N SER A 31 2.32 3.96 -25.22
CA SER A 31 2.07 4.06 -23.78
C SER A 31 3.18 4.82 -23.07
N HIS A 32 2.83 5.67 -22.11
CA HIS A 32 3.79 6.54 -21.45
C HIS A 32 4.52 5.77 -20.34
N ALA A 33 5.82 5.96 -20.26
CA ALA A 33 6.65 5.42 -19.18
C ALA A 33 7.48 6.51 -18.50
N VAL A 34 7.66 6.39 -17.18
CA VAL A 34 8.57 7.19 -16.36
C VAL A 34 9.38 6.22 -15.50
N ILE A 35 10.68 6.49 -15.32
CA ILE A 35 11.58 5.62 -14.57
C ILE A 35 12.28 6.43 -13.48
N ILE A 36 11.94 6.17 -12.21
CA ILE A 36 12.45 6.91 -11.04
C ILE A 36 13.14 5.94 -10.09
N HIS A 37 14.41 6.20 -9.77
CA HIS A 37 15.19 5.42 -8.81
C HIS A 37 15.28 6.15 -7.48
N GLN A 38 15.23 5.43 -6.38
CA GLN A 38 15.35 5.98 -5.04
C GLN A 38 16.76 5.73 -4.50
N ILE A 39 17.50 6.82 -4.23
CA ILE A 39 18.92 6.80 -3.91
C ILE A 39 19.15 7.24 -2.47
N ARG A 40 19.54 6.29 -1.63
CA ARG A 40 19.99 6.46 -0.26
C ARG A 40 21.52 6.55 -0.20
N GLY A 41 22.04 7.35 0.73
CA GLY A 41 23.47 7.48 1.01
C GLY A 41 23.97 6.47 2.05
N PRO A 42 25.22 6.61 2.55
CA PRO A 42 25.90 5.62 3.39
C PRO A 42 25.48 5.62 4.87
N GLN A 43 24.38 6.28 5.24
CA GLN A 43 24.05 6.49 6.64
C GLN A 43 23.72 5.19 7.42
N THR A 44 24.31 5.03 8.61
CA THR A 44 24.29 3.76 9.38
C THR A 44 23.00 3.48 10.16
N CYS A 45 22.26 4.50 10.60
CA CYS A 45 21.07 4.32 11.43
C CYS A 45 19.85 3.79 10.64
N CYS A 46 19.90 3.80 9.32
CA CYS A 46 18.82 3.38 8.44
C CYS A 46 19.42 2.51 7.34
N HIS A 47 18.58 1.94 6.47
CA HIS A 47 19.11 1.23 5.31
C HIS A 47 19.94 2.21 4.47
N GLY A 48 21.25 2.00 4.42
CA GLY A 48 22.15 2.74 3.54
C GLY A 48 22.04 2.24 2.11
N GLY A 49 22.50 3.05 1.18
CA GLY A 49 22.60 2.70 -0.23
C GLY A 49 24.01 2.77 -0.78
N THR A 50 24.24 2.14 -1.93
CA THR A 50 25.50 2.28 -2.69
C THR A 50 25.30 3.18 -3.91
N SER A 51 26.30 4.01 -4.20
CA SER A 51 26.34 4.83 -5.40
C SER A 51 26.81 4.06 -6.65
N ASP A 52 27.13 2.77 -6.55
CA ASP A 52 27.54 1.95 -7.71
C ASP A 52 26.39 1.72 -8.70
N ILE A 53 25.14 1.83 -8.24
CA ILE A 53 23.93 1.72 -9.06
C ILE A 53 23.97 2.63 -10.29
N PHE A 54 24.52 3.85 -10.17
CA PHE A 54 24.66 4.78 -11.29
C PHE A 54 25.51 4.21 -12.41
N SER A 55 26.72 3.76 -12.09
CA SER A 55 27.65 3.17 -13.05
C SER A 55 27.13 1.85 -13.62
N GLU A 56 26.46 1.06 -12.80
CA GLU A 56 26.01 -0.27 -13.17
C GLU A 56 24.77 -0.25 -14.08
N ILE A 57 23.82 0.66 -13.85
CA ILE A 57 22.69 0.88 -14.75
C ILE A 57 23.17 1.52 -16.05
N ASN A 58 24.08 2.49 -15.99
CA ASN A 58 24.64 3.16 -17.16
C ASN A 58 25.74 2.37 -17.87
N SER A 59 26.04 1.13 -17.45
CA SER A 59 27.05 0.29 -18.10
C SER A 59 26.63 -0.16 -19.51
N LEU A 60 25.33 -0.18 -19.79
CA LEU A 60 24.76 -0.45 -21.11
C LEU A 60 24.47 0.86 -21.85
N ASP A 61 25.02 1.06 -23.04
CA ASP A 61 24.88 2.31 -23.81
C ASP A 61 23.42 2.65 -24.12
N GLU A 62 22.57 1.65 -24.30
CA GLU A 62 21.13 1.84 -24.55
C GLU A 62 20.44 2.55 -23.39
N ASN A 63 20.87 2.28 -22.14
CA ASN A 63 20.30 2.91 -20.93
C ASN A 63 20.70 4.38 -20.80
N LYS A 64 21.85 4.78 -21.36
CA LYS A 64 22.33 6.17 -21.32
C LYS A 64 21.41 7.13 -22.10
N ASN A 65 20.64 6.59 -23.05
CA ASN A 65 19.67 7.34 -23.86
C ASN A 65 18.27 7.36 -23.24
N LEU A 66 18.02 6.61 -22.16
CA LEU A 66 16.76 6.67 -21.42
C LEU A 66 16.76 7.91 -20.51
N PRO A 67 15.62 8.63 -20.40
CA PRO A 67 15.46 9.73 -19.46
C PRO A 67 15.22 9.20 -18.03
N LEU A 68 16.22 8.49 -17.49
CA LEU A 68 16.17 7.95 -16.13
C LEU A 68 16.15 9.10 -15.11
N ALA A 69 15.40 8.92 -14.03
CA ALA A 69 15.35 9.89 -12.93
C ALA A 69 15.92 9.28 -11.64
N TRP A 70 16.55 10.12 -10.82
CA TRP A 70 17.24 9.75 -9.59
C TRP A 70 16.78 10.65 -8.44
N ALA A 71 15.98 10.12 -7.52
CA ALA A 71 15.52 10.81 -6.33
C ALA A 71 16.53 10.62 -5.18
N LEU A 72 17.18 11.70 -4.76
CA LEU A 72 18.28 11.66 -3.81
C LEU A 72 17.78 11.90 -2.39
N ARG A 73 18.09 10.99 -1.46
CA ARG A 73 17.93 11.24 -0.02
C ARG A 73 19.00 12.22 0.44
N TYR A 74 18.74 12.95 1.52
CA TYR A 74 19.65 13.98 2.02
C TYR A 74 21.09 13.49 2.23
N ASP A 75 21.28 12.28 2.76
CA ASP A 75 22.61 11.71 2.99
C ASP A 75 23.35 11.33 1.68
N ALA A 76 22.63 11.01 0.60
CA ALA A 76 23.22 10.87 -0.74
C ALA A 76 23.61 12.23 -1.33
N LEU A 77 22.82 13.26 -1.02
CA LEU A 77 23.00 14.62 -1.54
C LEU A 77 24.23 15.33 -0.95
N VAL A 78 24.58 15.02 0.30
CA VAL A 78 25.77 15.59 0.97
C VAL A 78 27.00 14.67 0.91
N ASP A 79 26.88 13.48 0.32
CA ASP A 79 28.00 12.56 0.13
C ASP A 79 28.81 12.91 -1.13
N SER A 80 30.07 13.30 -0.94
CA SER A 80 30.92 13.77 -2.04
C SER A 80 31.15 12.70 -3.11
N ALA A 81 31.26 11.42 -2.73
CA ALA A 81 31.48 10.32 -3.67
C ALA A 81 30.24 10.08 -4.55
N THR A 82 29.05 10.18 -3.97
CA THR A 82 27.77 10.12 -4.68
C THR A 82 27.60 11.30 -5.62
N ILE A 83 27.88 12.53 -5.16
CA ILE A 83 27.81 13.73 -6.01
C ILE A 83 28.77 13.69 -7.18
N GLU A 84 30.00 13.16 -7.00
CA GLU A 84 30.95 12.99 -8.10
C GLU A 84 30.40 12.08 -9.20
N LYS A 85 29.75 10.96 -8.84
CA LYS A 85 29.10 10.07 -9.80
C LYS A 85 27.91 10.73 -10.48
N ILE A 86 27.09 11.48 -9.73
CA ILE A 86 25.90 12.19 -10.25
C ILE A 86 26.29 13.24 -11.28
N LYS A 87 27.36 14.01 -11.03
CA LYS A 87 27.86 15.05 -11.96
C LYS A 87 28.32 14.48 -13.31
N ASN A 88 28.59 13.17 -13.37
CA ASN A 88 29.01 12.46 -14.57
C ASN A 88 27.84 11.70 -15.27
N LEU A 89 26.60 11.87 -14.81
CA LEU A 89 25.44 11.22 -15.43
C LEU A 89 25.13 11.77 -16.83
N PRO A 90 24.54 10.96 -17.73
CA PRO A 90 24.07 11.42 -19.02
C PRO A 90 23.09 12.60 -18.90
N ARG A 91 23.19 13.57 -19.82
CA ARG A 91 22.36 14.80 -19.83
C ARG A 91 20.85 14.53 -19.92
N ALA A 92 20.44 13.38 -20.47
CA ALA A 92 19.02 13.01 -20.57
C ALA A 92 18.39 12.67 -19.20
N GLN A 93 19.20 12.45 -18.17
CA GLN A 93 18.75 11.98 -16.87
C GLN A 93 18.43 13.14 -15.92
N SER A 94 17.44 12.93 -15.05
CA SER A 94 16.89 13.95 -14.15
C SER A 94 17.21 13.67 -12.69
N LEU A 95 17.35 14.71 -11.88
CA LEU A 95 17.60 14.63 -10.44
C LEU A 95 16.40 15.17 -9.67
N GLY A 96 16.05 14.51 -8.58
CA GLY A 96 14.98 14.88 -7.66
C GLY A 96 15.36 14.60 -6.22
N ILE A 97 14.39 14.75 -5.31
CA ILE A 97 14.60 14.51 -3.87
C ILE A 97 13.75 13.32 -3.40
N LEU A 98 14.37 12.41 -2.65
CA LEU A 98 13.70 11.42 -1.83
C LEU A 98 13.49 12.00 -0.42
N LEU A 99 12.25 12.34 -0.08
CA LEU A 99 11.84 12.93 1.20
C LEU A 99 11.71 11.87 2.29
N GLU A 100 12.82 11.21 2.59
CA GLU A 100 12.96 10.27 3.70
C GLU A 100 13.86 10.89 4.79
N ILE A 101 13.34 10.94 6.01
CA ILE A 101 13.98 11.64 7.11
C ILE A 101 15.01 10.74 7.77
N THR A 102 16.22 11.28 7.92
CA THR A 102 17.31 10.63 8.63
C THR A 102 17.77 11.50 9.80
N PRO A 103 18.51 10.95 10.78
CA PRO A 103 19.17 11.75 11.80
C PRO A 103 20.04 12.87 11.25
N GLN A 104 20.61 12.69 10.05
CA GLN A 104 21.50 13.70 9.46
C GLN A 104 20.68 14.87 8.91
N LEU A 105 19.59 14.59 8.18
CA LEU A 105 18.66 15.63 7.74
C LEU A 105 18.02 16.34 8.93
N ALA A 106 17.53 15.60 9.92
CA ALA A 106 16.92 16.15 11.11
C ALA A 106 17.89 17.09 11.84
N SER A 107 19.12 16.64 12.10
CA SER A 107 20.17 17.46 12.71
C SER A 107 20.49 18.72 11.90
N ALA A 108 20.64 18.59 10.57
CA ALA A 108 20.92 19.74 9.69
C ALA A 108 19.76 20.75 9.67
N SER A 109 18.54 20.28 9.89
CA SER A 109 17.32 21.10 9.92
C SER A 109 17.00 21.67 11.31
N ALA A 110 17.82 21.39 12.32
CA ALA A 110 17.55 21.68 13.73
C ALA A 110 16.22 21.06 14.23
N VAL A 111 15.90 19.86 13.75
CA VAL A 111 14.73 19.06 14.10
C VAL A 111 15.17 17.80 14.85
N ASN A 112 14.42 17.40 15.88
CA ASN A 112 14.72 16.16 16.61
C ASN A 112 14.28 14.95 15.78
N TYR A 113 15.21 14.05 15.47
CA TYR A 113 14.87 12.77 14.85
C TYR A 113 14.03 11.90 15.80
N LYS A 114 12.98 11.28 15.27
CA LYS A 114 12.00 10.54 16.09
C LYS A 114 12.34 9.08 16.35
N GLY A 115 13.21 8.49 15.52
CA GLY A 115 13.65 7.11 15.68
C GLY A 115 14.77 6.94 16.70
N GLU A 116 15.01 5.70 17.10
CA GLU A 116 16.09 5.32 17.99
C GLU A 116 17.47 5.53 17.36
N SER A 117 18.46 5.86 18.19
CA SER A 117 19.86 5.96 17.76
C SER A 117 20.43 4.63 17.25
N SER A 118 19.82 3.50 17.65
CA SER A 118 20.16 2.16 17.18
C SER A 118 19.80 1.94 15.71
N GLY A 119 18.85 2.73 15.18
CA GLY A 119 18.25 2.47 13.88
C GLY A 119 17.23 1.33 13.87
N SER A 120 16.80 0.82 15.01
CA SER A 120 15.91 -0.36 15.06
C SER A 120 14.50 -0.10 14.50
N ASP A 121 14.07 1.16 14.46
CA ASP A 121 12.72 1.60 14.14
C ASP A 121 12.70 2.67 13.02
N TRP A 122 13.79 2.82 12.26
CA TRP A 122 13.92 3.86 11.24
C TRP A 122 12.79 3.80 10.20
N TYR A 123 12.35 2.58 9.85
CA TYR A 123 11.33 2.29 8.83
C TYR A 123 9.91 2.68 9.26
N SER A 124 9.70 3.03 10.53
CA SER A 124 8.40 3.47 11.01
C SER A 124 7.96 4.76 10.32
N ALA A 125 6.68 4.84 9.93
CA ALA A 125 6.14 5.96 9.18
C ALA A 125 6.30 7.31 9.91
N ARG A 126 6.18 7.31 11.24
CA ARG A 126 6.40 8.53 12.08
C ARG A 126 7.87 8.97 12.16
N ASN A 127 8.81 8.10 11.79
CA ASN A 127 10.25 8.38 11.86
C ASN A 127 10.79 8.74 10.47
N ALA A 128 10.42 7.94 9.46
CA ALA A 128 10.92 8.01 8.08
C ALA A 128 10.28 9.14 7.25
N PHE A 129 9.07 9.60 7.55
CA PHE A 129 8.34 10.52 6.67
C PHE A 129 7.91 11.81 7.37
N LEU A 130 7.67 12.84 6.56
CA LEU A 130 7.24 14.18 6.99
C LEU A 130 5.97 14.14 7.86
N ILE A 131 5.06 13.19 7.62
CA ILE A 131 3.84 13.01 8.41
C ILE A 131 4.13 12.85 9.90
N GLY A 132 5.30 12.31 10.25
CA GLY A 132 5.76 12.13 11.61
C GLY A 132 6.09 13.43 12.33
N TYR A 133 6.25 14.56 11.64
CA TYR A 133 6.73 15.83 12.19
C TYR A 133 5.63 16.89 12.18
N THR A 134 5.76 17.96 12.97
CA THR A 134 4.85 19.11 12.93
C THR A 134 5.06 19.95 11.67
N GLN A 135 4.09 20.77 11.24
CA GLN A 135 4.26 21.62 10.03
C GLN A 135 5.51 22.50 10.09
N THR A 136 5.83 23.07 11.26
CA THR A 136 7.06 23.86 11.44
C THR A 136 8.31 23.01 11.19
N GLU A 137 8.37 21.81 11.77
CA GLU A 137 9.50 20.88 11.56
C GLU A 137 9.55 20.40 10.11
N ARG A 138 8.41 20.07 9.49
CA ARG A 138 8.30 19.70 8.06
C ARG A 138 8.87 20.79 7.18
N LYS A 139 8.50 22.05 7.44
CA LYS A 139 9.04 23.21 6.73
C LYS A 139 10.57 23.24 6.81
N GLN A 140 11.13 23.10 8.01
CA GLN A 140 12.58 23.11 8.23
C GLN A 140 13.28 21.96 7.51
N LEU A 141 12.73 20.75 7.58
CA LEU A 141 13.26 19.57 6.89
C LEU A 141 13.26 19.77 5.36
N ILE A 142 12.14 20.24 4.82
CA ILE A 142 11.98 20.53 3.39
C ILE A 142 12.97 21.62 2.95
N ASP A 143 12.99 22.76 3.64
CA ASP A 143 13.84 23.88 3.26
C ASP A 143 15.32 23.51 3.28
N THR A 144 15.73 22.67 4.24
CA THR A 144 17.11 22.20 4.35
C THR A 144 17.50 21.32 3.18
N VAL A 145 16.69 20.30 2.83
CA VAL A 145 17.03 19.39 1.72
C VAL A 145 16.94 20.07 0.35
N PHE A 146 15.97 20.98 0.15
CA PHE A 146 15.86 21.75 -1.09
C PHE A 146 16.98 22.79 -1.23
N GLY A 147 17.37 23.45 -0.12
CA GLY A 147 18.50 24.38 -0.10
C GLY A 147 19.82 23.69 -0.42
N GLU A 148 20.05 22.50 0.14
CA GLU A 148 21.21 21.69 -0.19
C GLU A 148 21.18 21.25 -1.67
N PHE A 149 20.02 20.85 -2.19
CA PHE A 149 19.88 20.46 -3.59
C PHE A 149 20.24 21.62 -4.53
N HIS A 150 19.71 22.81 -4.26
CA HIS A 150 20.05 24.01 -5.00
C HIS A 150 21.54 24.37 -4.89
N THR A 151 22.16 24.14 -3.73
CA THR A 151 23.61 24.36 -3.55
C THR A 151 24.43 23.43 -4.44
N GLN A 152 24.03 22.15 -4.56
CA GLN A 152 24.73 21.16 -5.37
C GLN A 152 24.54 21.36 -6.88
N PHE A 153 23.36 21.78 -7.32
CA PHE A 153 22.96 21.74 -8.73
C PHE A 153 22.58 23.10 -9.36
N GLY A 154 22.34 24.14 -8.56
CA GLY A 154 22.00 25.49 -9.02
C GLY A 154 20.56 25.68 -9.51
N TYR A 155 19.67 24.71 -9.23
CA TYR A 155 18.24 24.77 -9.52
C TYR A 155 17.45 23.94 -8.49
N PHE A 156 16.13 24.10 -8.43
CA PHE A 156 15.23 23.27 -7.60
C PHE A 156 14.66 22.08 -8.38
N PRO A 157 14.44 20.92 -7.74
CA PRO A 157 13.99 19.72 -8.43
C PRO A 157 12.53 19.85 -8.88
N THR A 158 12.22 19.31 -10.07
CA THR A 158 10.84 19.29 -10.59
C THR A 158 10.01 18.13 -10.08
N PHE A 159 10.65 17.13 -9.45
CA PHE A 159 9.95 15.98 -8.87
C PHE A 159 10.51 15.57 -7.52
N THR A 160 9.66 14.93 -6.72
CA THR A 160 10.01 14.37 -5.42
C THR A 160 9.41 12.98 -5.23
N VAL A 161 9.96 12.22 -4.29
CA VAL A 161 9.49 10.88 -3.94
C VAL A 161 9.35 10.80 -2.43
N ALA A 162 8.27 10.20 -1.95
CA ALA A 162 8.13 9.77 -0.55
C ALA A 162 7.11 8.63 -0.50
N TRP A 163 7.34 7.59 0.30
CA TRP A 163 6.33 6.54 0.42
C TRP A 163 5.01 7.06 1.00
N MET A 164 5.07 8.07 1.87
CA MET A 164 3.90 8.78 2.37
C MET A 164 4.24 10.26 2.65
N VAL A 165 3.32 11.19 2.35
CA VAL A 165 3.54 12.64 2.49
C VAL A 165 2.23 13.38 2.77
N ASP A 166 2.15 14.26 3.75
CA ASP A 166 0.87 14.93 4.03
C ASP A 166 0.47 15.98 2.97
N ALA A 167 -0.82 16.32 2.92
CA ALA A 167 -1.36 17.32 2.00
C ALA A 167 -0.68 18.70 2.12
N TRP A 168 -0.33 19.11 3.33
CA TRP A 168 0.32 20.41 3.56
C TRP A 168 1.73 20.42 2.97
N SER A 169 2.52 19.37 3.21
CA SER A 169 3.86 19.24 2.64
C SER A 169 3.86 19.23 1.11
N LEU A 170 2.93 18.48 0.49
CA LEU A 170 2.77 18.47 -0.97
C LEU A 170 2.47 19.85 -1.54
N LYS A 171 1.55 20.59 -0.89
CA LYS A 171 1.25 21.96 -1.30
C LYS A 171 2.46 22.87 -1.14
N TYR A 172 3.17 22.76 -0.02
CA TYR A 172 4.34 23.60 0.27
C TYR A 172 5.47 23.38 -0.74
N ILE A 173 5.83 22.14 -1.07
CA ILE A 173 6.88 21.87 -2.07
C ILE A 173 6.48 22.33 -3.48
N HIS A 174 5.19 22.30 -3.80
CA HIS A 174 4.69 22.82 -5.06
C HIS A 174 4.78 24.35 -5.11
N ASP A 175 4.21 25.04 -4.12
CA ASP A 175 4.10 26.49 -4.11
C ASP A 175 5.47 27.18 -3.98
N GLU A 176 6.36 26.69 -3.11
CA GLU A 176 7.63 27.34 -2.81
C GLU A 176 8.76 26.92 -3.75
N TYR A 177 8.79 25.65 -4.15
CA TYR A 177 9.91 25.07 -4.91
C TYR A 177 9.55 24.66 -6.33
N GLY A 178 8.28 24.79 -6.73
CA GLY A 178 7.84 24.49 -8.09
C GLY A 178 7.83 23.01 -8.43
N VAL A 179 7.71 22.11 -7.45
CA VAL A 179 7.60 20.66 -7.70
C VAL A 179 6.34 20.38 -8.53
N GLU A 180 6.49 19.66 -9.63
CA GLU A 180 5.43 19.39 -10.59
C GLU A 180 4.89 17.95 -10.51
N LEU A 181 5.72 17.01 -10.06
CA LEU A 181 5.39 15.59 -9.92
C LEU A 181 5.84 15.04 -8.58
N HIS A 182 5.00 14.22 -7.95
CA HIS A 182 5.36 13.48 -6.75
C HIS A 182 5.01 12.00 -6.89
N GLU A 183 5.97 11.14 -6.56
CA GLU A 183 5.79 9.69 -6.50
C GLU A 183 5.52 9.23 -5.07
N ILE A 184 4.41 8.51 -4.89
CA ILE A 184 4.07 7.79 -3.65
C ILE A 184 4.21 6.28 -3.82
N THR A 185 4.14 5.56 -2.70
CA THR A 185 4.15 4.09 -2.73
C THR A 185 2.93 3.52 -3.45
N LYS A 186 3.02 2.23 -3.83
CA LYS A 186 1.93 1.42 -4.37
C LYS A 186 0.75 1.36 -3.42
N GLU A 187 -0.35 0.87 -3.95
CA GLU A 187 -1.43 0.40 -3.09
C GLU A 187 -0.95 -0.78 -2.22
N GLN A 188 -0.99 -0.59 -0.89
CA GLN A 188 -0.61 -1.60 0.09
C GLN A 188 -1.34 -1.39 1.42
N TYR A 189 -1.49 -2.48 2.19
CA TYR A 189 -2.17 -2.47 3.48
C TYR A 189 -1.28 -3.07 4.57
N GLU A 190 -0.90 -2.23 5.55
CA GLU A 190 -0.02 -2.60 6.67
C GLU A 190 1.27 -3.32 6.26
N THR A 191 1.77 -3.02 5.06
CA THR A 191 3.12 -3.40 4.64
C THR A 191 4.10 -2.37 5.21
N ASP A 192 5.22 -2.86 5.75
CA ASP A 192 6.19 -2.08 6.54
C ASP A 192 5.54 -1.44 7.78
N SER A 193 5.15 -0.18 7.67
CA SER A 193 4.52 0.60 8.73
C SER A 193 3.48 1.61 8.21
N TYR A 194 3.06 1.52 6.95
CA TYR A 194 2.12 2.47 6.37
C TYR A 194 1.15 1.82 5.39
N THR A 195 -0.07 2.35 5.38
CA THR A 195 -1.17 1.90 4.51
C THR A 195 -1.58 3.03 3.58
N LEU A 196 -1.56 2.75 2.27
CA LEU A 196 -2.11 3.63 1.24
C LEU A 196 -3.08 2.80 0.41
N TYR A 197 -4.37 2.91 0.70
CA TYR A 197 -5.35 1.94 0.22
C TYR A 197 -6.61 2.59 -0.34
N GLY A 198 -6.92 2.31 -1.61
CA GLY A 198 -8.19 2.68 -2.23
C GLY A 198 -8.17 3.89 -3.18
N GLY A 199 -7.02 4.55 -3.37
CA GLY A 199 -6.92 5.65 -4.35
C GLY A 199 -6.66 5.17 -5.79
N ILE A 200 -6.18 6.06 -6.65
CA ILE A 200 -5.87 5.73 -8.06
C ILE A 200 -4.47 5.10 -8.16
N PHE A 201 -4.37 3.97 -8.85
CA PHE A 201 -3.11 3.27 -9.15
C PHE A 201 -2.97 3.06 -10.66
N ASP A 202 -1.74 2.81 -11.13
CA ASP A 202 -1.38 2.64 -12.56
C ASP A 202 -1.80 3.77 -13.50
N ALA A 203 -2.26 4.89 -12.96
CA ALA A 203 -2.64 6.09 -13.69
C ALA A 203 -2.29 7.35 -12.87
N PRO A 204 -1.86 8.45 -13.52
CA PRO A 204 -1.59 9.72 -12.86
C PRO A 204 -2.89 10.44 -12.45
N TYR A 205 -2.81 11.30 -11.44
CA TYR A 205 -3.94 12.14 -11.04
C TYR A 205 -3.44 13.41 -10.33
N TYR A 206 -4.30 14.43 -10.30
CA TYR A 206 -4.11 15.53 -9.34
C TYR A 206 -4.77 15.18 -8.02
N PRO A 207 -4.08 15.28 -6.88
CA PRO A 207 -4.69 15.07 -5.59
C PRO A 207 -5.56 16.28 -5.23
N SER A 208 -6.52 16.04 -4.34
CA SER A 208 -7.23 17.13 -3.67
C SER A 208 -6.27 17.92 -2.77
N LEU A 209 -6.52 19.22 -2.61
CA LEU A 209 -5.77 20.07 -1.67
C LEU A 209 -5.82 19.57 -0.23
N GLY A 210 -6.88 18.84 0.12
CA GLY A 210 -7.12 18.30 1.46
C GLY A 210 -6.49 16.93 1.69
N HIS A 211 -6.34 16.08 0.66
CA HIS A 211 -5.94 14.69 0.86
C HIS A 211 -5.14 14.11 -0.33
N PRO A 212 -3.90 13.63 -0.13
CA PRO A 212 -3.02 13.18 -1.23
C PRO A 212 -3.54 11.94 -1.97
N LEU A 213 -4.18 11.02 -1.26
CA LEU A 213 -4.72 9.79 -1.84
C LEU A 213 -6.05 9.95 -2.61
N ILE A 214 -6.74 11.08 -2.43
CA ILE A 214 -8.08 11.33 -3.02
C ILE A 214 -7.91 12.27 -4.20
N PRO A 215 -8.38 11.91 -5.42
CA PRO A 215 -8.29 12.79 -6.57
C PRO A 215 -9.14 14.05 -6.36
N ALA A 216 -8.65 15.20 -6.85
CA ALA A 216 -9.43 16.43 -6.85
C ALA A 216 -10.69 16.28 -7.74
N PRO A 217 -11.90 16.60 -7.23
CA PRO A 217 -13.14 16.50 -8.02
C PRO A 217 -13.31 17.66 -9.01
N ASP A 218 -12.66 18.80 -8.75
CA ASP A 218 -12.75 20.02 -9.53
C ASP A 218 -11.45 20.85 -9.43
N LYS A 219 -11.33 21.89 -10.26
CA LYS A 219 -10.12 22.72 -10.32
C LYS A 219 -9.89 23.56 -9.05
N ALA A 220 -10.95 23.93 -8.33
CA ALA A 220 -10.84 24.74 -7.12
C ALA A 220 -10.23 23.94 -5.96
N SER A 221 -10.48 22.63 -5.93
CA SER A 221 -9.97 21.70 -4.93
C SER A 221 -8.68 21.00 -5.38
N GLN A 222 -8.13 21.34 -6.55
CA GLN A 222 -6.99 20.69 -7.17
C GLN A 222 -5.66 21.26 -6.69
N LEU A 223 -4.74 20.40 -6.26
CA LEU A 223 -3.32 20.74 -6.20
C LEU A 223 -2.71 20.55 -7.60
N ASP A 224 -2.06 21.56 -8.17
CA ASP A 224 -1.48 21.50 -9.53
C ASP A 224 -0.14 20.75 -9.60
N LEU A 225 -0.11 19.60 -8.93
CA LEU A 225 0.99 18.66 -8.83
C LEU A 225 0.49 17.27 -9.27
N VAL A 226 1.25 16.60 -10.12
CA VAL A 226 0.89 15.27 -10.65
C VAL A 226 1.35 14.20 -9.67
N MET A 227 0.40 13.40 -9.17
CA MET A 227 0.69 12.23 -8.34
C MET A 227 0.82 11.00 -9.21
N VAL A 228 1.87 10.22 -8.97
CA VAL A 228 2.10 8.89 -9.57
C VAL A 228 2.40 7.88 -8.47
N ARG A 229 2.18 6.59 -8.75
CA ARG A 229 2.41 5.50 -7.79
C ARG A 229 3.45 4.52 -8.26
N GLN A 230 4.40 4.22 -7.38
CA GLN A 230 5.41 3.20 -7.58
C GLN A 230 4.85 1.82 -7.29
N THR A 231 4.93 0.80 -8.15
CA THR A 231 5.20 0.74 -9.59
C THR A 231 3.95 0.19 -10.29
N ILE A 232 4.08 -0.38 -11.51
CA ILE A 232 3.00 -1.16 -12.14
C ILE A 232 2.44 -2.19 -11.14
N SER A 233 1.13 -2.13 -10.90
CA SER A 233 0.39 -3.08 -10.09
C SER A 233 -0.30 -4.12 -10.98
N ASP A 234 -0.33 -5.38 -10.56
CA ASP A 234 -1.10 -6.40 -11.26
C ASP A 234 -2.60 -6.12 -11.09
N LEU A 235 -3.28 -5.77 -12.19
CA LEU A 235 -4.70 -5.40 -12.18
C LEU A 235 -5.57 -6.50 -11.54
N ASP A 236 -5.24 -7.76 -11.80
CA ASP A 236 -6.02 -8.93 -11.37
C ASP A 236 -5.67 -9.37 -9.94
N ARG A 237 -4.42 -9.19 -9.50
CA ARG A 237 -3.88 -9.90 -8.31
C ARG A 237 -3.41 -9.02 -7.17
N ASN A 238 -3.12 -7.73 -7.40
CA ASN A 238 -2.60 -6.87 -6.33
C ASN A 238 -3.66 -6.56 -5.26
N TYR A 239 -4.94 -6.52 -5.64
CA TYR A 239 -6.02 -6.19 -4.73
C TYR A 239 -6.14 -7.16 -3.55
N GLY A 240 -6.08 -6.60 -2.33
CA GLY A 240 -6.22 -7.37 -1.10
C GLY A 240 -5.04 -8.28 -0.78
N SER A 241 -3.96 -8.25 -1.58
CA SER A 241 -2.78 -9.07 -1.32
C SER A 241 -2.10 -8.63 -0.03
N SER A 242 -1.88 -9.56 0.88
CA SER A 242 -1.02 -9.37 2.07
C SER A 242 0.47 -9.49 1.75
N PHE A 243 0.81 -9.89 0.52
CA PHE A 243 2.18 -10.01 0.02
C PHE A 243 2.44 -8.92 -1.02
N THR A 244 3.69 -8.49 -1.11
CA THR A 244 4.10 -7.44 -2.04
C THR A 244 4.27 -7.92 -3.48
N TYR A 245 4.12 -9.21 -3.75
CA TYR A 245 4.52 -9.91 -4.98
C TYR A 245 3.96 -9.40 -6.31
N PHE A 246 2.79 -8.76 -6.30
CA PHE A 246 2.01 -8.52 -7.51
C PHE A 246 2.25 -7.12 -8.09
N THR A 247 3.52 -6.79 -8.28
CA THR A 247 4.01 -5.50 -8.79
C THR A 247 5.17 -5.71 -9.76
N SER A 248 5.58 -4.66 -10.48
CA SER A 248 6.78 -4.71 -11.33
C SER A 248 8.10 -4.50 -10.61
N GLN A 249 8.14 -4.34 -9.28
CA GLN A 249 9.40 -4.22 -8.56
C GLN A 249 10.13 -5.57 -8.46
N PRO A 250 11.39 -5.70 -8.92
CA PRO A 250 12.15 -6.95 -8.80
C PRO A 250 12.22 -7.52 -7.38
N ASN A 251 12.41 -6.67 -6.37
CA ASN A 251 12.43 -7.07 -4.96
C ASN A 251 11.09 -7.64 -4.47
N ASP A 252 10.00 -7.41 -5.18
CA ASP A 252 8.68 -7.96 -4.86
C ASP A 252 8.42 -9.27 -5.60
N TYR A 253 8.33 -9.23 -6.93
CA TYR A 253 7.80 -10.36 -7.69
C TYR A 253 8.78 -11.53 -7.77
N LEU A 254 10.08 -11.32 -7.57
CA LEU A 254 11.07 -12.41 -7.49
C LEU A 254 10.91 -13.24 -6.21
N GLN A 255 10.27 -12.69 -5.18
CA GLN A 255 9.95 -13.45 -3.96
C GLN A 255 8.77 -14.41 -4.17
N ASN A 256 8.01 -14.28 -5.26
CA ASN A 256 6.85 -15.12 -5.52
C ASN A 256 7.27 -16.54 -5.95
N PRO A 257 6.99 -17.59 -5.14
CA PRO A 257 7.40 -18.95 -5.47
C PRO A 257 6.63 -19.54 -6.67
N LYS A 258 5.52 -18.91 -7.09
CA LYS A 258 4.63 -19.41 -8.15
C LYS A 258 4.85 -18.75 -9.51
N THR A 259 5.46 -17.56 -9.58
CA THR A 259 5.53 -16.81 -10.84
C THR A 259 6.81 -15.96 -10.92
N PRO A 260 8.00 -16.58 -11.07
CA PRO A 260 9.24 -15.84 -11.01
C PRO A 260 9.62 -15.20 -12.36
N GLY A 261 10.28 -14.04 -12.25
CA GLY A 261 11.19 -13.52 -13.27
C GLY A 261 10.54 -12.74 -14.41
N THR A 262 11.33 -12.55 -15.46
CA THR A 262 11.10 -11.55 -16.50
C THR A 262 9.79 -11.76 -17.27
N ASN A 263 9.33 -13.01 -17.41
CA ASN A 263 8.06 -13.29 -18.08
C ASN A 263 6.86 -12.69 -17.33
N TYR A 264 6.91 -12.66 -16.00
CA TYR A 264 5.87 -12.00 -15.21
C TYR A 264 5.91 -10.49 -15.44
N PHE A 265 7.09 -9.88 -15.38
CA PHE A 265 7.27 -8.46 -15.72
C PHE A 265 6.75 -8.14 -17.12
N THR A 266 7.08 -8.95 -18.15
CA THR A 266 6.56 -8.78 -19.51
C THR A 266 5.03 -8.76 -19.51
N SER A 267 4.39 -9.64 -18.75
CA SER A 267 2.93 -9.70 -18.66
C SER A 267 2.31 -8.45 -18.02
N LEU A 268 2.98 -7.85 -17.02
CA LEU A 268 2.57 -6.59 -16.42
C LEU A 268 2.77 -5.42 -17.39
N LEU A 269 3.89 -5.42 -18.11
CA LEU A 269 4.20 -4.41 -19.12
C LEU A 269 3.18 -4.44 -20.26
N ASP A 270 2.86 -5.62 -20.79
CA ASP A 270 1.85 -5.78 -21.85
C ASP A 270 0.44 -5.44 -21.34
N GLN A 271 0.12 -5.74 -20.07
CA GLN A 271 -1.13 -5.27 -19.44
C GLN A 271 -1.22 -3.74 -19.46
N MET A 272 -0.14 -3.04 -19.14
CA MET A 272 -0.10 -1.57 -19.16
C MET A 272 -0.14 -0.99 -20.57
N ILE A 273 0.55 -1.60 -21.54
CA ILE A 273 0.50 -1.18 -22.95
C ILE A 273 -0.93 -1.27 -23.51
N ALA A 274 -1.73 -2.22 -23.00
CA ALA A 274 -3.13 -2.36 -23.38
C ALA A 274 -4.03 -1.21 -22.85
N GLN A 275 -3.60 -0.45 -21.84
CA GLN A 275 -4.36 0.65 -21.20
C GLN A 275 -4.16 2.00 -21.90
N LYS A 276 -4.06 2.02 -23.23
CA LYS A 276 -3.72 3.19 -24.08
C LYS A 276 -4.28 4.52 -23.56
N ASP A 277 -3.44 5.55 -23.54
CA ASP A 277 -3.74 6.94 -23.13
C ASP A 277 -4.17 7.13 -21.66
N VAL A 278 -4.38 6.06 -20.89
CA VAL A 278 -4.80 6.12 -19.47
C VAL A 278 -3.69 5.63 -18.54
N GLY A 279 -3.08 4.49 -18.88
CA GLY A 279 -2.06 3.84 -18.05
C GLY A 279 -0.71 4.55 -18.06
N LEU A 280 -0.05 4.58 -16.91
CA LEU A 280 1.34 5.01 -16.77
C LEU A 280 2.21 3.83 -16.34
N ILE A 281 3.24 3.56 -17.12
CA ILE A 281 4.30 2.60 -16.77
C ILE A 281 5.30 3.34 -15.85
N LEU A 282 5.17 3.16 -14.53
CA LEU A 282 6.17 3.66 -13.58
C LEU A 282 7.07 2.52 -13.12
N LEU A 283 8.38 2.68 -13.33
CA LEU A 283 9.41 1.73 -12.91
C LEU A 283 10.44 2.42 -12.02
N GLY A 284 11.10 1.64 -11.18
CA GLY A 284 12.08 2.15 -10.23
C GLY A 284 12.68 1.05 -9.39
N LEU A 285 13.86 1.30 -8.84
CA LEU A 285 14.50 0.43 -7.86
C LEU A 285 15.21 1.27 -6.81
N GLU A 286 15.12 0.84 -5.55
CA GLU A 286 15.90 1.38 -4.45
C GLU A 286 17.36 0.87 -4.52
N ASN A 287 18.33 1.70 -4.16
CA ASN A 287 19.75 1.31 -4.12
C ASN A 287 20.20 0.69 -2.78
N SER A 288 19.29 0.06 -2.03
CA SER A 288 19.61 -0.62 -0.76
C SER A 288 20.66 -1.72 -0.94
N ALA A 289 21.29 -2.20 0.13
CA ALA A 289 22.33 -3.24 0.05
C ALA A 289 21.91 -4.49 -0.75
N GLU A 290 20.62 -4.84 -0.73
CA GLU A 290 20.05 -6.01 -1.40
C GLU A 290 19.86 -5.79 -2.91
N TRP A 291 20.03 -4.56 -3.43
CA TRP A 291 19.81 -4.26 -4.85
C TRP A 291 20.68 -5.13 -5.77
N VAL A 292 21.86 -5.56 -5.30
CA VAL A 292 22.78 -6.46 -6.03
C VAL A 292 22.09 -7.77 -6.41
N ASP A 293 21.19 -8.27 -5.58
CA ASP A 293 20.42 -9.50 -5.83
C ASP A 293 19.39 -9.32 -6.96
N PHE A 294 18.97 -8.07 -7.21
CA PHE A 294 17.92 -7.72 -8.16
C PHE A 294 18.42 -7.08 -9.46
N LYS A 295 19.67 -6.59 -9.47
CA LYS A 295 20.31 -5.91 -10.60
C LYS A 295 20.11 -6.62 -11.94
N ALA A 296 20.43 -7.92 -11.98
CA ALA A 296 20.40 -8.68 -13.24
C ALA A 296 18.99 -8.77 -13.81
N GLU A 297 17.97 -8.82 -12.96
CA GLU A 297 16.58 -8.81 -13.37
C GLU A 297 16.15 -7.41 -13.81
N TYR A 298 16.51 -6.38 -13.05
CA TYR A 298 16.21 -4.99 -13.40
C TYR A 298 16.81 -4.57 -14.75
N GLN A 299 18.02 -5.02 -15.07
CA GLN A 299 18.63 -4.79 -16.39
C GLN A 299 17.81 -5.40 -17.54
N LYS A 300 17.16 -6.56 -17.32
CA LYS A 300 16.25 -7.14 -18.33
C LYS A 300 14.98 -6.31 -18.49
N GLN A 301 14.46 -5.75 -17.39
CA GLN A 301 13.31 -4.83 -17.47
C GLN A 301 13.63 -3.62 -18.34
N LEU A 302 14.78 -2.96 -18.11
CA LEU A 302 15.23 -1.84 -18.92
C LEU A 302 15.44 -2.21 -20.39
N ALA A 303 16.02 -3.39 -20.67
CA ALA A 303 16.19 -3.88 -22.04
C ALA A 303 14.84 -4.05 -22.77
N GLN A 304 13.80 -4.53 -22.08
CA GLN A 304 12.45 -4.60 -22.64
C GLN A 304 11.85 -3.22 -22.91
N ILE A 305 12.04 -2.25 -22.00
CA ILE A 305 11.60 -0.87 -22.22
C ILE A 305 12.29 -0.26 -23.44
N VAL A 306 13.60 -0.44 -23.57
CA VAL A 306 14.34 0.02 -24.76
C VAL A 306 13.78 -0.63 -26.04
N GLN A 307 13.51 -1.93 -26.00
CA GLN A 307 12.97 -2.65 -27.16
C GLN A 307 11.58 -2.13 -27.56
N LYS A 308 10.67 -1.96 -26.58
CA LYS A 308 9.31 -1.41 -26.80
C LYS A 308 9.35 0.06 -27.24
N GLN A 309 10.36 0.82 -26.81
CA GLN A 309 10.58 2.18 -27.29
C GLN A 309 11.04 2.20 -28.76
N LYS A 310 11.94 1.30 -29.16
CA LYS A 310 12.38 1.15 -30.56
C LYS A 310 11.23 0.77 -31.51
N THR A 311 10.24 0.02 -31.02
CA THR A 311 9.05 -0.36 -31.80
C THR A 311 7.94 0.70 -31.77
N GLY A 312 8.09 1.78 -30.99
CA GLY A 312 7.09 2.83 -30.84
C GLY A 312 5.89 2.45 -29.94
N GLU A 313 5.93 1.29 -29.27
CA GLU A 313 4.88 0.85 -28.35
C GLU A 313 4.88 1.65 -27.04
N ILE A 314 6.05 2.12 -26.61
CA ILE A 314 6.25 2.92 -25.40
C ILE A 314 7.03 4.18 -25.73
N LYS A 315 6.70 5.28 -25.05
CA LYS A 315 7.53 6.48 -24.99
C LYS A 315 7.95 6.76 -23.55
N VAL A 316 9.26 6.84 -23.30
CA VAL A 316 9.80 7.14 -21.98
C VAL A 316 10.01 8.65 -21.84
N PHE A 317 9.55 9.21 -20.73
CA PHE A 317 9.65 10.64 -20.41
C PHE A 317 10.45 10.84 -19.12
N SER A 318 11.15 11.97 -19.02
CA SER A 318 11.56 12.46 -17.71
C SER A 318 10.33 12.86 -16.88
N PRO A 319 10.43 12.93 -15.53
CA PRO A 319 9.33 13.38 -14.69
C PRO A 319 8.76 14.75 -15.08
N HIS A 320 9.63 15.71 -15.43
CA HIS A 320 9.22 17.05 -15.90
C HIS A 320 8.44 16.98 -17.22
N GLU A 321 8.99 16.31 -18.24
CA GLU A 321 8.33 16.21 -19.55
C GLU A 321 6.97 15.51 -19.43
N TYR A 322 6.87 14.50 -18.57
CA TYR A 322 5.61 13.81 -18.31
C TYR A 322 4.61 14.71 -17.58
N ALA A 323 5.05 15.45 -16.55
CA ALA A 323 4.18 16.38 -15.84
C ALA A 323 3.61 17.46 -16.78
N VAL A 324 4.45 18.03 -17.64
CA VAL A 324 4.03 19.00 -18.66
C VAL A 324 3.05 18.37 -19.67
N LEU A 325 3.34 17.17 -20.15
CA LEU A 325 2.45 16.43 -21.06
C LEU A 325 1.07 16.21 -20.42
N PHE A 326 1.06 15.69 -19.19
CA PHE A 326 -0.16 15.41 -18.45
C PHE A 326 -0.95 16.69 -18.17
N LYS A 327 -0.30 17.79 -17.77
CA LYS A 327 -0.96 19.10 -17.59
C LYS A 327 -1.63 19.62 -18.85
N ASN A 328 -0.98 19.46 -20.00
CA ASN A 328 -1.53 19.91 -21.28
C ASN A 328 -2.70 19.05 -21.76
N GLN A 329 -2.65 17.74 -21.52
CA GLN A 329 -3.68 16.79 -21.96
C GLN A 329 -4.85 16.65 -20.97
N THR A 330 -4.58 16.85 -19.69
CA THR A 330 -5.49 16.61 -18.57
C THR A 330 -5.44 17.83 -17.64
N PRO A 331 -6.21 18.89 -17.92
CA PRO A 331 -6.25 20.09 -17.08
C PRO A 331 -6.98 19.87 -15.74
N LEU A 332 -7.85 18.85 -15.70
CA LEU A 332 -8.62 18.38 -14.56
C LEU A 332 -8.71 16.85 -14.59
N ASN A 333 -8.84 16.21 -13.43
CA ASN A 333 -9.10 14.77 -13.37
C ASN A 333 -10.39 14.41 -14.11
N SER A 334 -10.28 13.48 -15.06
CA SER A 334 -11.44 12.85 -15.70
C SER A 334 -11.64 11.42 -15.20
N SER A 335 -12.85 10.90 -15.38
CA SER A 335 -13.08 9.48 -15.17
C SER A 335 -12.27 8.63 -16.13
N ARG A 336 -11.81 7.46 -15.67
CA ARG A 336 -11.01 6.55 -16.47
C ARG A 336 -11.16 5.10 -16.05
N MET A 337 -10.78 4.20 -16.94
CA MET A 337 -10.88 2.76 -16.74
C MET A 337 -9.53 2.08 -16.94
N LEU A 338 -9.23 1.11 -16.07
CA LEU A 338 -8.21 0.11 -16.33
C LEU A 338 -8.90 -1.25 -16.44
N LYS A 339 -8.60 -2.01 -17.49
CA LYS A 339 -9.29 -3.27 -17.78
C LYS A 339 -8.28 -4.36 -18.08
N SER A 340 -8.43 -5.50 -17.43
CA SER A 340 -7.62 -6.68 -17.73
C SER A 340 -7.78 -7.05 -19.22
N PRO A 341 -6.67 -7.32 -19.95
CA PRO A 341 -6.73 -7.64 -21.39
C PRO A 341 -7.63 -8.84 -21.73
N ARG A 342 -7.80 -9.75 -20.76
CA ARG A 342 -8.59 -10.98 -20.86
C ARG A 342 -10.05 -10.83 -20.39
N PHE A 343 -10.48 -9.63 -20.00
CA PHE A 343 -11.86 -9.42 -19.56
C PHE A 343 -12.87 -9.73 -20.70
N PRO A 344 -13.94 -10.52 -20.47
CA PRO A 344 -14.51 -10.95 -19.19
C PRO A 344 -14.24 -12.43 -18.82
N GLU A 345 -13.00 -12.91 -18.87
CA GLU A 345 -12.64 -14.23 -18.33
C GLU A 345 -12.74 -14.32 -16.79
N GLU A 346 -12.95 -15.51 -16.24
CA GLU A 346 -13.00 -15.75 -14.78
C GLU A 346 -11.77 -15.15 -14.06
N GLY A 347 -12.03 -14.45 -12.96
CA GLY A 347 -11.00 -13.81 -12.13
C GLY A 347 -10.46 -12.48 -12.68
N THR A 348 -10.79 -12.11 -13.92
CA THR A 348 -10.38 -10.82 -14.48
C THR A 348 -11.23 -9.66 -13.96
N VAL A 349 -10.68 -8.45 -14.06
CA VAL A 349 -11.30 -7.25 -13.49
C VAL A 349 -11.37 -6.08 -14.46
N LEU A 350 -12.28 -5.17 -14.13
CA LEU A 350 -12.37 -3.83 -14.66
C LEU A 350 -12.40 -2.87 -13.47
N TRP A 351 -11.46 -1.95 -13.46
CA TRP A 351 -11.37 -0.84 -12.52
C TRP A 351 -11.89 0.42 -13.16
N TYR A 352 -12.74 1.14 -12.44
CA TYR A 352 -13.22 2.45 -12.84
C TYR A 352 -12.90 3.45 -11.74
N PHE A 353 -12.23 4.54 -12.12
CA PHE A 353 -12.01 5.69 -11.27
C PHE A 353 -12.90 6.81 -11.79
N GLY A 354 -14.05 6.99 -11.16
CA GLY A 354 -14.98 8.08 -11.43
C GLY A 354 -14.54 9.38 -10.76
N ARG A 355 -15.42 10.38 -10.76
CA ARG A 355 -15.18 11.66 -10.09
C ARG A 355 -15.39 11.56 -8.59
N THR A 356 -16.44 10.87 -8.16
CA THR A 356 -16.80 10.75 -6.74
C THR A 356 -16.53 9.36 -6.15
N TYR A 357 -16.07 8.41 -6.96
CA TYR A 357 -15.86 7.05 -6.49
C TYR A 357 -14.85 6.24 -7.30
N ARG A 358 -14.35 5.16 -6.69
CA ARG A 358 -13.68 4.05 -7.37
C ARG A 358 -14.55 2.80 -7.29
N ALA A 359 -14.54 2.01 -8.36
CA ALA A 359 -15.23 0.73 -8.41
C ALA A 359 -14.37 -0.38 -9.03
N ARG A 360 -14.57 -1.61 -8.55
CA ARG A 360 -14.09 -2.85 -9.18
C ARG A 360 -15.25 -3.71 -9.63
N ILE A 361 -15.28 -4.05 -10.90
CA ILE A 361 -16.12 -5.12 -11.44
C ILE A 361 -15.24 -6.33 -11.69
N GLN A 362 -15.56 -7.46 -11.06
CA GLN A 362 -14.84 -8.70 -11.22
C GLN A 362 -15.74 -9.79 -11.80
N VAL A 363 -15.17 -10.63 -12.65
CA VAL A 363 -15.82 -11.86 -13.12
C VAL A 363 -15.63 -12.97 -12.08
N ILE A 364 -16.71 -13.42 -11.45
CA ILE A 364 -16.68 -14.53 -10.49
C ILE A 364 -17.83 -15.49 -10.75
N GLY A 365 -17.51 -16.76 -10.98
CA GLY A 365 -18.52 -17.80 -11.25
C GLY A 365 -19.38 -17.50 -12.47
N GLY A 366 -18.83 -16.80 -13.47
CA GLY A 366 -19.56 -16.37 -14.67
C GLY A 366 -20.47 -15.15 -14.50
N ASP A 367 -20.40 -14.45 -13.35
CA ASP A 367 -21.16 -13.23 -13.08
C ASP A 367 -20.24 -12.00 -13.00
N LEU A 368 -20.77 -10.82 -13.36
CA LEU A 368 -20.11 -9.52 -13.11
C LEU A 368 -20.52 -9.00 -11.73
N LEU A 369 -19.56 -8.94 -10.80
CA LEU A 369 -19.78 -8.48 -9.43
C LEU A 369 -19.07 -7.15 -9.17
N LEU A 370 -19.80 -6.18 -8.60
CA LEU A 370 -19.21 -5.01 -7.97
C LEU A 370 -18.60 -5.42 -6.63
N THR A 371 -17.27 -5.52 -6.58
CA THR A 371 -16.50 -6.03 -5.43
C THR A 371 -15.66 -4.98 -4.73
N ASP A 372 -15.58 -3.76 -5.25
CA ASP A 372 -15.03 -2.58 -4.56
C ASP A 372 -15.91 -1.38 -4.91
N LEU A 373 -16.27 -0.58 -3.92
CA LEU A 373 -16.99 0.69 -4.07
C LEU A 373 -16.51 1.66 -2.99
N ARG A 374 -15.66 2.61 -3.40
CA ARG A 374 -14.99 3.60 -2.55
C ARG A 374 -15.44 5.01 -2.85
N ASN A 375 -15.51 5.85 -1.83
CA ASN A 375 -16.03 7.20 -1.92
C ASN A 375 -14.86 8.20 -1.96
N PHE A 376 -14.66 8.87 -3.11
CA PHE A 376 -13.75 10.01 -3.23
C PHE A 376 -14.42 11.28 -2.66
N SER A 377 -14.60 11.29 -1.34
CA SER A 377 -15.09 12.46 -0.62
C SER A 377 -13.98 13.49 -0.44
N PRO A 378 -14.26 14.81 -0.46
CA PRO A 378 -13.26 15.86 -0.25
C PRO A 378 -12.89 15.95 1.24
N LEU A 379 -12.19 14.94 1.73
CA LEU A 379 -11.80 14.78 3.13
C LEU A 379 -10.51 15.53 3.44
N THR A 380 -10.34 15.87 4.71
CA THR A 380 -9.08 16.39 5.23
C THR A 380 -8.12 15.23 5.54
N ASP A 381 -6.89 15.31 5.07
CA ASP A 381 -5.80 14.41 5.47
C ASP A 381 -5.57 14.53 6.98
N VAL A 382 -5.60 13.40 7.65
CA VAL A 382 -5.45 13.32 9.10
C VAL A 382 -4.09 13.82 9.58
N TYR A 383 -3.06 13.77 8.72
CA TYR A 383 -1.73 14.26 9.02
C TYR A 383 -1.49 15.70 8.58
N GLN A 384 -2.49 16.36 7.97
CA GLN A 384 -2.32 17.72 7.46
C GLN A 384 -1.89 18.68 8.57
N THR A 385 -2.50 18.60 9.74
CA THR A 385 -2.18 19.45 10.91
C THR A 385 -1.51 18.70 12.05
N GLN A 386 -1.76 17.40 12.18
CA GLN A 386 -1.26 16.57 13.28
C GLN A 386 -0.12 15.68 12.80
N ALA A 387 0.91 15.55 13.63
CA ALA A 387 1.95 14.57 13.39
C ALA A 387 1.43 13.15 13.67
N ALA A 388 1.88 12.16 12.91
CA ALA A 388 1.66 10.75 13.22
C ALA A 388 2.22 10.43 14.62
N GLN A 389 1.37 9.91 15.49
CA GLN A 389 1.69 9.68 16.91
C GLN A 389 2.15 8.25 17.20
N VAL A 390 1.91 7.32 16.28
CA VAL A 390 2.22 5.90 16.44
C VAL A 390 3.06 5.41 15.28
N SER A 391 3.61 4.21 15.44
CA SER A 391 4.55 3.61 14.51
C SER A 391 3.95 3.32 13.14
N ARG A 392 2.63 3.13 13.07
CA ARG A 392 1.87 2.85 11.85
C ARG A 392 1.03 4.03 11.38
N ALA A 393 1.06 4.32 10.09
CA ALA A 393 0.23 5.36 9.47
C ALA A 393 -0.77 4.76 8.47
N TYR A 394 -1.93 5.38 8.37
CA TYR A 394 -3.00 4.94 7.47
C TYR A 394 -3.52 6.09 6.62
N TRP A 395 -3.71 5.82 5.33
CA TRP A 395 -4.63 6.49 4.44
C TRP A 395 -5.50 5.44 3.78
N ILE A 396 -6.76 5.39 4.18
CA ILE A 396 -7.74 4.47 3.60
C ILE A 396 -8.85 5.33 3.01
N VAL A 397 -9.02 5.28 1.69
CA VAL A 397 -10.18 5.89 1.05
C VAL A 397 -11.43 5.15 1.54
N PRO A 398 -12.43 5.85 2.13
CA PRO A 398 -13.60 5.20 2.70
C PRO A 398 -14.32 4.31 1.69
N TYR A 399 -14.75 3.12 2.13
CA TYR A 399 -15.45 2.16 1.27
C TYR A 399 -16.83 1.78 1.81
N THR A 400 -17.77 1.68 0.89
CA THR A 400 -19.04 0.95 1.11
C THR A 400 -18.81 -0.54 0.91
N ILE A 401 -18.10 -0.91 -0.16
CA ILE A 401 -17.78 -2.30 -0.50
C ILE A 401 -16.25 -2.43 -0.67
N ASP A 402 -15.65 -3.41 -0.01
CA ASP A 402 -14.26 -3.81 -0.15
C ASP A 402 -14.19 -5.34 -0.02
N GLY A 403 -14.22 -6.02 -1.15
CA GLY A 403 -14.24 -7.48 -1.24
C GLY A 403 -13.01 -8.17 -0.65
N SER A 404 -11.92 -7.43 -0.39
CA SER A 404 -10.73 -7.98 0.28
C SER A 404 -10.88 -8.06 1.79
N GLN A 405 -11.83 -7.32 2.36
CA GLN A 405 -12.09 -7.25 3.80
C GLN A 405 -13.50 -7.73 4.16
N GLN A 406 -14.42 -7.64 3.21
CA GLN A 406 -15.79 -8.16 3.29
C GLN A 406 -15.86 -9.41 2.44
N TYR A 407 -15.69 -10.58 3.05
CA TYR A 407 -15.73 -11.84 2.34
C TYR A 407 -16.23 -12.98 3.22
N THR A 408 -16.59 -14.09 2.57
CA THR A 408 -16.83 -15.38 3.24
C THR A 408 -15.76 -16.38 2.80
N VAL A 409 -15.27 -17.20 3.73
CA VAL A 409 -14.22 -18.18 3.43
C VAL A 409 -14.83 -19.40 2.76
N LYS A 410 -14.38 -19.74 1.54
CA LYS A 410 -14.86 -20.92 0.79
C LYS A 410 -14.07 -22.18 1.11
N LYS A 411 -12.76 -22.04 1.31
CA LYS A 411 -11.85 -23.12 1.72
C LYS A 411 -10.94 -22.58 2.82
N VAL A 412 -10.80 -23.36 3.90
CA VAL A 412 -9.73 -23.10 4.88
C VAL A 412 -8.41 -23.30 4.12
N PRO A 413 -7.53 -22.30 4.06
CA PRO A 413 -6.25 -22.47 3.37
C PRO A 413 -5.49 -23.64 3.97
N SER A 414 -4.83 -24.45 3.13
CA SER A 414 -4.00 -25.58 3.56
C SER A 414 -2.84 -25.17 4.47
N ASN A 415 -2.45 -23.90 4.42
CA ASN A 415 -1.55 -23.27 5.37
C ASN A 415 -2.23 -22.01 5.97
N PRO A 416 -2.87 -22.12 7.14
CA PRO A 416 -3.56 -20.99 7.78
C PRO A 416 -2.60 -19.86 8.20
N ASP A 417 -1.30 -20.14 8.35
CA ASP A 417 -0.28 -19.14 8.75
C ASP A 417 -0.05 -18.06 7.69
N ILE A 418 -0.35 -18.33 6.42
CA ILE A 418 -0.17 -17.39 5.30
C ILE A 418 -1.10 -16.16 5.43
N TYR A 419 -2.21 -16.32 6.15
CA TYR A 419 -3.26 -15.29 6.29
C TYR A 419 -3.52 -14.89 7.75
N ALA A 420 -2.79 -15.47 8.70
CA ALA A 420 -3.01 -15.23 10.12
C ALA A 420 -2.65 -13.78 10.47
N GLY A 421 -3.66 -12.97 10.81
CA GLY A 421 -3.45 -11.63 11.34
C GLY A 421 -3.55 -10.47 10.34
N HIS A 422 -3.48 -10.71 9.03
CA HIS A 422 -3.67 -9.63 8.04
C HIS A 422 -5.15 -9.21 7.93
N PRO A 423 -5.46 -7.92 7.78
CA PRO A 423 -6.84 -7.42 7.67
C PRO A 423 -7.42 -7.55 6.27
N VAL A 424 -6.59 -7.59 5.23
CA VAL A 424 -6.98 -7.78 3.83
C VAL A 424 -6.67 -9.20 3.36
N ARG A 425 -7.43 -9.66 2.36
CA ARG A 425 -7.24 -10.97 1.72
C ARG A 425 -7.41 -10.88 0.20
N SER A 426 -6.54 -11.57 -0.53
CA SER A 426 -6.68 -11.72 -1.98
C SER A 426 -7.89 -12.58 -2.34
N ASP A 427 -8.28 -12.60 -3.61
CA ASP A 427 -9.45 -13.36 -4.06
C ASP A 427 -9.29 -14.89 -3.94
N ASP A 428 -8.10 -15.39 -3.59
CA ASP A 428 -7.83 -16.83 -3.46
C ASP A 428 -8.51 -17.46 -2.22
N GLY A 429 -9.32 -18.48 -2.47
CA GLY A 429 -10.01 -19.26 -1.42
C GLY A 429 -11.15 -18.53 -0.71
N VAL A 430 -11.60 -17.37 -1.21
CA VAL A 430 -12.71 -16.58 -0.65
C VAL A 430 -13.85 -16.37 -1.65
N GLN A 431 -15.00 -15.96 -1.13
CA GLN A 431 -16.05 -15.30 -1.89
C GLN A 431 -16.13 -13.85 -1.41
N PRO A 432 -15.70 -12.86 -2.21
CA PRO A 432 -15.87 -11.47 -1.84
C PRO A 432 -17.36 -11.13 -1.76
N PHE A 433 -17.71 -10.28 -0.81
CA PHE A 433 -19.00 -9.62 -0.72
C PHE A 433 -19.09 -8.56 -1.82
N GLY A 434 -20.30 -8.33 -2.33
CA GLY A 434 -20.52 -7.44 -3.44
C GLY A 434 -21.93 -7.53 -4.00
N ILE A 435 -22.16 -6.82 -5.09
CA ILE A 435 -23.44 -6.78 -5.81
C ILE A 435 -23.26 -7.42 -7.17
N LYS A 436 -24.00 -8.49 -7.45
CA LYS A 436 -24.13 -9.04 -8.80
C LYS A 436 -24.86 -8.01 -9.67
N LEU A 437 -24.21 -7.57 -10.75
CA LEU A 437 -24.77 -6.60 -11.69
C LEU A 437 -25.39 -7.28 -12.93
N SER A 438 -24.77 -8.35 -13.42
CA SER A 438 -25.25 -9.17 -14.55
C SER A 438 -24.49 -10.50 -14.64
N GLY A 439 -24.83 -11.34 -15.62
CA GLY A 439 -23.89 -12.37 -16.10
C GLY A 439 -22.68 -11.74 -16.79
N ALA A 440 -21.63 -12.52 -17.04
CA ALA A 440 -20.40 -12.06 -17.70
C ALA A 440 -20.24 -12.58 -19.15
N SER A 441 -21.06 -13.55 -19.56
CA SER A 441 -20.97 -14.17 -20.89
C SER A 441 -21.04 -13.12 -22.00
N GLU A 442 -20.05 -13.10 -22.89
CA GLU A 442 -19.98 -12.17 -24.03
C GLU A 442 -20.02 -10.67 -23.65
N ALA A 443 -19.64 -10.30 -22.42
CA ALA A 443 -19.67 -8.91 -21.99
C ALA A 443 -18.77 -8.02 -22.86
N GLN A 444 -19.36 -6.96 -23.43
CA GLN A 444 -18.66 -5.97 -24.24
C GLN A 444 -18.50 -4.68 -23.47
N VAL A 445 -17.29 -4.13 -23.47
CA VAL A 445 -16.96 -2.89 -22.75
C VAL A 445 -16.64 -1.79 -23.75
N LYS A 446 -17.34 -0.65 -23.61
CA LYS A 446 -17.09 0.55 -24.40
C LYS A 446 -16.94 1.74 -23.46
N GLN A 447 -15.95 2.59 -23.70
CA GLN A 447 -15.83 3.88 -23.02
C GLN A 447 -16.12 5.00 -24.01
N GLU A 448 -17.03 5.89 -23.66
CA GLU A 448 -17.31 7.14 -24.37
C GLU A 448 -17.12 8.31 -23.40
N LYS A 449 -16.08 9.11 -23.62
CA LYS A 449 -15.67 10.18 -22.70
C LYS A 449 -15.42 9.63 -21.29
N GLU A 450 -16.18 10.09 -20.30
CA GLU A 450 -16.07 9.71 -18.89
C GLU A 450 -16.97 8.52 -18.52
N VAL A 451 -17.76 8.00 -19.47
CA VAL A 451 -18.77 6.96 -19.22
C VAL A 451 -18.28 5.62 -19.75
N VAL A 452 -18.34 4.58 -18.92
CA VAL A 452 -18.07 3.20 -19.34
C VAL A 452 -19.38 2.41 -19.37
N GLU A 453 -19.68 1.83 -20.52
CA GLU A 453 -20.82 0.94 -20.71
C GLU A 453 -20.34 -0.51 -20.83
N ILE A 454 -20.96 -1.42 -20.09
CA ILE A 454 -20.78 -2.87 -20.21
C ILE A 454 -22.12 -3.47 -20.64
N THR A 455 -22.15 -4.09 -21.81
CA THR A 455 -23.36 -4.70 -22.38
C THR A 455 -23.23 -6.22 -22.39
N VAL A 456 -24.25 -6.90 -21.87
CA VAL A 456 -24.34 -8.36 -21.74
C VAL A 456 -25.75 -8.79 -22.10
N ASP A 457 -25.96 -9.40 -23.27
CA ASP A 457 -27.29 -9.70 -23.80
C ASP A 457 -28.22 -8.46 -23.79
N ASN A 458 -29.30 -8.51 -23.01
CA ASN A 458 -30.24 -7.40 -22.78
C ASN A 458 -29.88 -6.54 -21.55
N SER A 459 -28.86 -6.93 -20.79
CA SER A 459 -28.38 -6.20 -19.63
C SER A 459 -27.36 -5.14 -20.04
N ARG A 460 -27.46 -3.97 -19.42
CA ARG A 460 -26.57 -2.84 -19.60
C ARG A 460 -26.18 -2.29 -18.24
N ILE A 461 -24.88 -2.25 -17.99
CA ILE A 461 -24.26 -1.60 -16.83
C ILE A 461 -23.61 -0.32 -17.32
N THR A 462 -23.81 0.80 -16.63
CA THR A 462 -23.14 2.06 -16.95
C THR A 462 -22.42 2.58 -15.71
N LEU A 463 -21.12 2.86 -15.84
CA LEU A 463 -20.29 3.53 -14.85
C LEU A 463 -20.16 4.99 -15.28
N GLU A 464 -20.93 5.86 -14.62
CA GLU A 464 -20.94 7.30 -14.83
C GLU A 464 -19.99 7.96 -13.81
N PRO A 465 -19.58 9.23 -14.00
CA PRO A 465 -18.67 9.90 -13.07
C PRO A 465 -19.10 9.87 -11.60
N ASP A 466 -20.42 9.86 -11.35
CA ASP A 466 -20.99 10.03 -10.01
C ASP A 466 -21.84 8.85 -9.52
N PHE A 467 -22.16 7.87 -10.39
CA PHE A 467 -23.01 6.74 -10.03
C PHE A 467 -22.86 5.56 -10.99
N ILE A 468 -23.39 4.40 -10.59
CA ILE A 468 -23.48 3.20 -11.41
C ILE A 468 -24.95 2.91 -11.71
N THR A 469 -25.27 2.47 -12.93
CA THR A 469 -26.60 1.93 -13.25
C THR A 469 -26.53 0.51 -13.78
N THR A 470 -27.58 -0.27 -13.56
CA THR A 470 -27.84 -1.55 -14.23
C THR A 470 -29.32 -1.72 -14.47
N ASN A 471 -29.72 -2.18 -15.65
CA ASN A 471 -31.12 -2.54 -15.95
C ASN A 471 -31.44 -4.01 -15.63
N ASN A 472 -30.51 -4.77 -15.06
CA ASN A 472 -30.74 -6.16 -14.68
C ASN A 472 -31.52 -6.24 -13.36
N LEU A 473 -32.80 -6.62 -13.44
CA LEU A 473 -33.69 -6.73 -12.28
C LEU A 473 -33.30 -7.84 -11.30
N ASN A 474 -32.54 -8.84 -11.76
CA ASN A 474 -32.04 -9.94 -10.93
C ASN A 474 -30.73 -9.56 -10.18
N SER A 475 -30.32 -8.30 -10.23
CA SER A 475 -29.20 -7.80 -9.45
C SER A 475 -29.44 -8.02 -7.95
N GLY A 476 -28.38 -8.32 -7.20
CA GLY A 476 -28.52 -8.74 -5.81
C GLY A 476 -27.19 -8.85 -5.06
N PHE A 477 -27.27 -8.90 -3.74
CA PHE A 477 -26.11 -9.13 -2.90
C PHE A 477 -25.75 -10.61 -2.88
N VAL A 478 -24.46 -10.90 -3.01
CA VAL A 478 -23.94 -12.26 -2.84
C VAL A 478 -23.82 -12.63 -1.35
N SER A 479 -23.17 -13.76 -1.05
CA SER A 479 -22.91 -14.21 0.32
C SER A 479 -22.30 -13.10 1.19
N PRO A 480 -22.78 -12.88 2.43
CA PRO A 480 -23.70 -13.75 3.18
C PRO A 480 -25.20 -13.42 3.01
N VAL A 481 -25.55 -12.34 2.31
CA VAL A 481 -26.95 -11.88 2.18
C VAL A 481 -27.75 -12.79 1.25
N LYS A 482 -27.23 -13.07 0.04
CA LYS A 482 -27.85 -13.95 -0.98
C LYS A 482 -29.32 -13.59 -1.30
N MET A 483 -29.59 -12.31 -1.50
CA MET A 483 -30.92 -11.79 -1.88
C MET A 483 -30.80 -10.81 -3.04
N THR A 484 -31.78 -10.83 -3.93
CA THR A 484 -31.96 -9.81 -4.97
C THR A 484 -32.34 -8.47 -4.35
N LEU A 485 -32.05 -7.37 -5.07
CA LEU A 485 -32.43 -6.03 -4.63
C LEU A 485 -33.95 -5.89 -4.50
N VAL A 486 -34.71 -6.56 -5.37
CA VAL A 486 -36.18 -6.61 -5.33
C VAL A 486 -36.68 -7.28 -4.05
N GLU A 487 -36.11 -8.43 -3.67
CA GLU A 487 -36.49 -9.15 -2.45
C GLU A 487 -36.22 -8.32 -1.19
N ILE A 488 -35.06 -7.66 -1.10
CA ILE A 488 -34.71 -6.82 0.06
C ILE A 488 -35.70 -5.66 0.18
N LEU A 489 -35.99 -4.96 -0.93
CA LEU A 489 -36.96 -3.86 -0.95
C LEU A 489 -38.38 -4.31 -0.60
N SER A 490 -38.80 -5.46 -1.14
CA SER A 490 -40.17 -5.97 -0.92
C SER A 490 -40.39 -6.48 0.49
N ASN A 491 -39.37 -7.12 1.08
CA ASN A 491 -39.41 -7.58 2.48
C ASN A 491 -39.33 -6.41 3.47
N ASN A 492 -38.79 -5.27 3.04
CA ASN A 492 -38.64 -4.03 3.80
C ASN A 492 -38.04 -4.23 5.22
N THR A 493 -37.13 -5.20 5.35
CA THR A 493 -36.50 -5.58 6.62
C THR A 493 -34.99 -5.30 6.55
N PRO A 494 -34.44 -4.47 7.47
CA PRO A 494 -33.01 -4.20 7.52
C PRO A 494 -32.15 -5.46 7.64
N GLN A 495 -31.07 -5.52 6.88
CA GLN A 495 -30.05 -6.56 6.97
C GLN A 495 -28.82 -6.00 7.70
N PHE A 496 -28.28 -6.77 8.65
CA PHE A 496 -27.05 -6.44 9.35
C PHE A 496 -26.05 -7.58 9.19
N ILE A 497 -24.84 -7.25 8.75
CA ILE A 497 -23.80 -8.22 8.41
C ILE A 497 -22.56 -7.92 9.24
N THR A 498 -21.98 -8.96 9.84
CA THR A 498 -20.70 -8.86 10.54
C THR A 498 -19.59 -9.39 9.64
N PHE A 499 -18.57 -8.56 9.41
CA PHE A 499 -17.32 -8.97 8.77
C PHE A 499 -16.20 -9.02 9.81
N ALA A 500 -15.18 -9.83 9.54
CA ALA A 500 -14.03 -9.91 10.44
C ALA A 500 -13.36 -8.54 10.57
N LYS A 501 -13.01 -8.14 11.79
CA LYS A 501 -12.35 -6.86 12.11
C LYS A 501 -13.08 -5.59 11.70
N HIS A 502 -14.41 -5.65 11.56
CA HIS A 502 -15.25 -4.51 11.22
C HIS A 502 -16.43 -4.39 12.20
N PRO A 503 -16.97 -3.17 12.41
CA PRO A 503 -18.34 -2.97 12.87
C PRO A 503 -19.36 -3.61 11.92
N ARG A 504 -20.64 -3.64 12.30
CA ARG A 504 -21.69 -4.21 11.45
C ARG A 504 -21.90 -3.34 10.21
N PHE A 505 -21.96 -3.97 9.05
CA PHE A 505 -22.44 -3.38 7.82
C PHE A 505 -23.97 -3.49 7.78
N PHE A 506 -24.66 -2.49 7.25
CA PHE A 506 -26.11 -2.50 7.14
C PHE A 506 -26.60 -2.32 5.70
N ILE A 507 -27.77 -2.89 5.44
CA ILE A 507 -28.60 -2.65 4.26
C ILE A 507 -30.00 -2.33 4.75
N ILE A 508 -30.44 -1.08 4.60
CA ILE A 508 -31.73 -0.62 5.11
C ILE A 508 -32.64 -0.31 3.93
N PRO A 509 -33.70 -1.11 3.70
CA PRO A 509 -34.70 -0.80 2.70
C PRO A 509 -35.65 0.31 3.16
N ASP A 510 -36.08 1.12 2.20
CA ASP A 510 -37.18 2.05 2.28
C ASP A 510 -38.08 1.83 1.07
N GLN A 511 -39.07 0.97 1.26
CA GLN A 511 -40.04 0.60 0.23
C GLN A 511 -40.84 1.81 -0.29
N ALA A 512 -41.13 2.81 0.55
CA ALA A 512 -41.94 3.96 0.15
C ALA A 512 -41.20 4.83 -0.89
N ASN A 513 -39.88 4.94 -0.75
CA ASN A 513 -39.03 5.70 -1.66
C ASN A 513 -38.31 4.84 -2.70
N ASN A 514 -38.54 3.52 -2.72
CA ASN A 514 -37.82 2.56 -3.56
C ASN A 514 -36.29 2.65 -3.43
N THR A 515 -35.79 2.81 -2.20
CA THR A 515 -34.35 2.96 -1.94
C THR A 515 -33.80 1.93 -0.95
N LEU A 516 -32.52 1.61 -1.10
CA LEU A 516 -31.71 0.87 -0.13
C LEU A 516 -30.57 1.78 0.33
N ALA A 517 -30.40 1.98 1.63
CA ALA A 517 -29.22 2.62 2.18
C ALA A 517 -28.19 1.57 2.61
N LEU A 518 -26.93 1.78 2.21
CA LEU A 518 -25.79 0.93 2.55
C LEU A 518 -24.81 1.71 3.42
N GLY A 519 -24.19 1.06 4.39
CA GLY A 519 -23.19 1.72 5.22
C GLY A 519 -22.73 0.90 6.42
N TRP A 520 -22.11 1.60 7.36
CA TRP A 520 -21.49 1.00 8.54
C TRP A 520 -22.08 1.56 9.83
N GLU A 521 -22.19 0.71 10.84
CA GLU A 521 -22.43 1.17 12.20
C GLU A 521 -21.14 1.69 12.83
N THR A 522 -21.26 2.74 13.65
CA THR A 522 -20.20 3.19 14.54
C THR A 522 -20.09 2.24 15.75
N PRO A 523 -19.02 2.32 16.56
CA PRO A 523 -18.95 1.59 17.83
C PRO A 523 -20.12 1.90 18.79
N LYS A 524 -20.83 3.02 18.60
CA LYS A 524 -22.01 3.43 19.37
C LYS A 524 -23.33 2.96 18.75
N LEU A 525 -23.28 2.12 17.71
CA LEU A 525 -24.43 1.62 16.94
C LEU A 525 -25.18 2.70 16.13
N GLU A 526 -24.54 3.84 15.85
CA GLU A 526 -25.09 4.85 14.95
C GLU A 526 -24.83 4.46 13.50
N GLN A 527 -25.79 4.71 12.60
CA GLN A 527 -25.71 4.27 11.21
C GLN A 527 -25.20 5.39 10.31
N ILE A 528 -24.04 5.20 9.70
CA ILE A 528 -23.48 6.12 8.71
C ILE A 528 -23.69 5.54 7.31
N LYS A 529 -24.57 6.20 6.54
CA LYS A 529 -24.86 5.85 5.14
C LYS A 529 -23.69 6.24 4.26
N MET A 530 -23.26 5.32 3.41
CA MET A 530 -22.10 5.45 2.52
C MET A 530 -22.51 5.39 1.04
N ALA A 531 -23.60 4.70 0.72
CA ALA A 531 -24.15 4.64 -0.62
C ALA A 531 -25.67 4.42 -0.56
N THR A 532 -26.35 4.74 -1.66
CA THR A 532 -27.77 4.43 -1.87
C THR A 532 -27.98 3.65 -3.16
N ILE A 533 -28.86 2.67 -3.15
CA ILE A 533 -29.37 2.02 -4.36
C ILE A 533 -30.82 2.45 -4.53
N THR A 534 -31.16 3.08 -5.65
CA THR A 534 -32.53 3.52 -5.96
C THR A 534 -33.08 2.70 -7.12
N LYS A 535 -34.33 2.24 -7.03
CA LYS A 535 -35.05 1.68 -8.17
C LYS A 535 -35.76 2.82 -8.90
N ASP A 536 -35.45 3.00 -10.18
CA ASP A 536 -36.19 3.88 -11.08
C ASP A 536 -36.66 3.05 -12.27
N GLN A 537 -37.96 2.76 -12.33
CA GLN A 537 -38.56 1.86 -13.31
C GLN A 537 -37.83 0.50 -13.34
N GLU A 538 -37.20 0.17 -14.46
CA GLU A 538 -36.45 -1.06 -14.71
C GLU A 538 -34.94 -0.90 -14.49
N ILE A 539 -34.50 0.19 -13.85
CA ILE A 539 -33.09 0.53 -13.63
C ILE A 539 -32.79 0.62 -12.14
N TRP A 540 -31.69 0.00 -11.73
CA TRP A 540 -31.05 0.22 -10.44
C TRP A 540 -29.97 1.28 -10.59
N LYS A 541 -30.00 2.30 -9.74
CA LYS A 541 -28.96 3.33 -9.65
C LYS A 541 -28.25 3.25 -8.31
N ILE A 542 -26.96 2.92 -8.31
CA ILE A 542 -26.08 2.87 -7.14
C ILE A 542 -25.31 4.19 -7.09
N THR A 543 -25.52 4.97 -6.04
CA THR A 543 -24.91 6.30 -5.85
C THR A 543 -24.08 6.31 -4.57
N PRO A 544 -22.75 6.39 -4.66
CA PRO A 544 -21.88 6.67 -3.51
C PRO A 544 -22.22 8.04 -2.91
N LEU A 545 -22.21 8.14 -1.58
CA LEU A 545 -22.50 9.39 -0.88
C LEU A 545 -21.20 10.12 -0.50
N THR A 546 -21.23 11.45 -0.53
CA THR A 546 -20.14 12.25 0.03
C THR A 546 -20.17 12.19 1.55
N LEU A 547 -19.01 11.91 2.16
CA LEU A 547 -18.83 11.85 3.60
C LEU A 547 -18.17 13.12 4.12
N THR A 548 -18.51 13.47 5.36
CA THR A 548 -17.85 14.53 6.11
C THR A 548 -16.72 13.97 6.98
N ASP A 549 -15.75 14.81 7.34
CA ASP A 549 -14.66 14.45 8.27
C ASP A 549 -15.21 13.90 9.61
N SER A 550 -16.34 14.45 10.10
CA SER A 550 -16.98 13.97 11.33
C SER A 550 -17.51 12.54 11.19
N GLN A 551 -18.12 12.19 10.06
CA GLN A 551 -18.60 10.83 9.82
C GLN A 551 -17.43 9.85 9.68
N VAL A 552 -16.39 10.23 8.95
CA VAL A 552 -15.19 9.39 8.80
C VAL A 552 -14.49 9.19 10.15
N LYS A 553 -14.47 10.20 11.02
CA LYS A 553 -13.93 10.10 12.38
C LYS A 553 -14.70 9.10 13.25
N GLU A 554 -16.03 9.06 13.20
CA GLU A 554 -16.81 8.04 13.92
C GLU A 554 -16.60 6.62 13.33
N LEU A 555 -16.12 6.52 12.08
CA LEU A 555 -15.67 5.30 11.41
C LEU A 555 -14.14 5.11 11.41
N ALA A 556 -13.40 5.88 12.22
CA ALA A 556 -11.95 5.76 12.34
C ALA A 556 -11.48 4.32 12.67
N PRO A 557 -12.20 3.49 13.46
CA PRO A 557 -11.88 2.07 13.57
C PRO A 557 -11.66 1.31 12.26
N ILE A 558 -12.34 1.73 11.18
CA ILE A 558 -12.24 1.13 9.85
C ILE A 558 -11.21 1.88 9.01
N PHE A 559 -11.37 3.20 8.88
CA PHE A 559 -10.67 4.02 7.88
C PHE A 559 -9.44 4.77 8.43
N GLN A 560 -9.32 4.90 9.75
CA GLN A 560 -8.18 5.53 10.40
C GLN A 560 -7.80 4.86 11.73
N PRO A 561 -7.34 3.59 11.70
CA PRO A 561 -7.20 2.77 12.91
C PRO A 561 -6.25 3.35 13.97
N ASP A 562 -5.21 4.06 13.56
CA ASP A 562 -4.25 4.76 14.41
C ASP A 562 -4.87 5.91 15.23
N LEU A 563 -6.01 6.44 14.77
CA LEU A 563 -6.81 7.47 15.43
C LEU A 563 -8.16 6.94 15.98
N GLY A 564 -8.51 5.67 15.73
CA GLY A 564 -9.78 5.08 16.12
C GLY A 564 -10.00 4.93 17.63
N ALA A 565 -8.91 5.03 18.43
CA ALA A 565 -8.93 5.03 19.90
C ALA A 565 -9.76 3.88 20.53
N LEU A 566 -9.78 2.71 19.88
CA LEU A 566 -10.50 1.55 20.42
C LEU A 566 -9.79 1.04 21.67
N PRO A 567 -10.53 0.74 22.76
CA PRO A 567 -9.93 0.18 23.96
C PRO A 567 -9.30 -1.17 23.65
N LEU A 568 -8.17 -1.43 24.31
CA LEU A 568 -7.55 -2.75 24.32
C LEU A 568 -8.51 -3.76 24.92
N ASP A 569 -8.65 -4.90 24.26
CA ASP A 569 -9.45 -6.02 24.72
C ASP A 569 -8.54 -7.23 25.01
N PRO A 570 -8.44 -7.66 26.28
CA PRO A 570 -7.62 -8.81 26.64
C PRO A 570 -8.05 -10.13 25.99
N GLY A 571 -9.33 -10.27 25.62
CA GLY A 571 -9.88 -11.50 25.04
C GLY A 571 -9.47 -11.73 23.58
N THR A 572 -9.27 -10.65 22.83
CA THR A 572 -8.77 -10.68 21.45
C THR A 572 -7.26 -10.51 21.37
N SER A 573 -6.64 -9.91 22.38
CA SER A 573 -5.18 -9.77 22.48
C SER A 573 -4.48 -11.12 22.69
N THR A 574 -3.22 -11.23 22.27
CA THR A 574 -2.40 -12.44 22.48
C THR A 574 -1.33 -12.18 23.53
N PHE A 575 -1.27 -13.05 24.54
CA PHE A 575 -0.21 -13.09 25.57
C PHE A 575 0.40 -14.48 25.57
N TYR A 576 1.51 -14.66 24.85
CA TYR A 576 2.12 -15.96 24.61
C TYR A 576 3.48 -16.06 25.30
N TRP A 577 3.61 -16.96 26.27
CA TRP A 577 4.89 -17.26 26.91
C TRP A 577 5.71 -18.19 26.03
N ALA A 578 6.81 -17.68 25.46
CA ALA A 578 7.74 -18.47 24.65
C ALA A 578 8.46 -19.54 25.50
N ASN A 579 8.68 -19.23 26.77
CA ASN A 579 9.13 -20.14 27.81
C ASN A 579 8.59 -19.66 29.17
N THR A 580 8.54 -20.56 30.15
CA THR A 580 8.23 -20.25 31.56
C THR A 580 9.35 -20.67 32.51
N THR A 581 10.43 -21.23 31.96
CA THR A 581 11.65 -21.59 32.67
C THR A 581 12.89 -21.13 31.91
N ALA A 582 13.92 -20.72 32.62
CA ALA A 582 15.21 -20.34 32.05
C ALA A 582 16.38 -20.58 33.02
N ILE A 583 17.61 -20.35 32.56
CA ILE A 583 18.81 -20.39 33.40
C ILE A 583 19.14 -18.96 33.84
N ALA A 584 19.26 -18.77 35.15
CA ALA A 584 19.59 -17.46 35.75
C ALA A 584 20.92 -16.92 35.19
N GLY A 585 20.95 -15.63 34.84
CA GLY A 585 22.13 -14.95 34.32
C GLY A 585 22.57 -15.40 32.91
N ARG A 586 21.75 -16.19 32.20
CA ARG A 586 22.06 -16.68 30.85
C ARG A 586 21.01 -16.30 29.81
N ASN A 587 19.75 -16.64 30.04
CA ASN A 587 18.67 -16.40 29.08
C ASN A 587 17.41 -15.87 29.78
N PRO A 588 16.63 -15.00 29.11
CA PRO A 588 15.40 -14.48 29.66
C PRO A 588 14.26 -15.52 29.59
N ILE A 589 13.25 -15.30 30.42
CA ILE A 589 11.91 -15.84 30.20
C ILE A 589 11.13 -14.79 29.43
N ARG A 590 10.56 -15.16 28.28
CA ARG A 590 10.03 -14.19 27.31
C ARG A 590 8.52 -14.35 27.12
N LEU A 591 7.81 -13.23 27.28
CA LEU A 591 6.41 -13.08 26.94
C LEU A 591 6.27 -12.30 25.63
N PHE A 592 5.57 -12.85 24.66
CA PHE A 592 5.18 -12.19 23.42
C PHE A 592 3.78 -11.58 23.57
N VAL A 593 3.63 -10.30 23.23
CA VAL A 593 2.39 -9.54 23.37
C VAL A 593 1.93 -9.02 22.01
N VAL A 594 0.68 -9.30 21.65
CA VAL A 594 -0.04 -8.65 20.56
C VAL A 594 -1.25 -7.94 21.18
N ALA A 595 -1.18 -6.61 21.23
CA ALA A 595 -2.24 -5.78 21.79
C ALA A 595 -3.30 -5.48 20.73
N LEU A 596 -4.51 -6.01 20.94
CA LEU A 596 -5.63 -5.86 20.02
C LEU A 596 -6.84 -5.23 20.71
N SER A 597 -7.63 -4.51 19.93
CA SER A 597 -8.95 -4.02 20.32
C SER A 597 -10.02 -5.10 20.15
N ILE A 598 -11.25 -4.83 20.61
CA ILE A 598 -12.40 -5.72 20.44
C ILE A 598 -12.70 -6.09 18.97
N LEU A 599 -12.22 -5.29 18.01
CA LEU A 599 -12.32 -5.60 16.58
C LEU A 599 -11.09 -6.38 16.07
N SER A 600 -10.26 -6.95 16.94
CA SER A 600 -9.03 -7.65 16.60
C SER A 600 -8.09 -6.82 15.68
N ARG A 601 -8.06 -5.51 15.90
CA ARG A 601 -7.14 -4.56 15.25
C ARG A 601 -6.08 -4.08 16.26
N PRO A 602 -4.83 -3.83 15.83
CA PRO A 602 -3.80 -3.25 16.68
C PRO A 602 -4.28 -1.98 17.40
N THR A 603 -3.91 -1.83 18.67
CA THR A 603 -4.28 -0.65 19.47
C THR A 603 -3.17 -0.25 20.44
N ARG A 604 -3.24 0.98 20.92
CA ARG A 604 -2.22 1.58 21.81
C ARG A 604 -2.19 0.90 23.18
N VAL A 605 -0.98 0.65 23.65
CA VAL A 605 -0.71 0.24 25.03
C VAL A 605 -0.14 1.45 25.78
N GLN A 606 -0.95 2.07 26.62
CA GLN A 606 -0.55 3.20 27.46
C GLN A 606 0.40 2.77 28.58
N SER A 607 0.15 1.60 29.18
CA SER A 607 1.02 1.06 30.22
C SER A 607 0.94 -0.47 30.28
N LEU A 608 2.05 -1.08 30.67
CA LEU A 608 2.14 -2.49 31.02
C LEU A 608 2.93 -2.61 32.32
N GLU A 609 2.35 -3.31 33.29
CA GLU A 609 2.97 -3.59 34.58
C GLU A 609 3.02 -5.11 34.76
N ALA A 610 4.15 -5.63 35.22
CA ALA A 610 4.29 -7.01 35.64
C ALA A 610 4.52 -7.04 37.15
N LYS A 611 3.52 -7.52 37.89
CA LYS A 611 3.63 -7.75 39.33
C LYS A 611 4.34 -9.08 39.56
N LEU A 612 5.42 -9.01 40.34
CA LEU A 612 6.28 -10.12 40.74
C LEU A 612 6.24 -10.26 42.27
N ASP A 613 6.63 -11.41 42.79
CA ASP A 613 6.78 -11.65 44.22
C ASP A 613 7.95 -10.80 44.77
N GLU A 614 7.70 -9.95 45.78
CA GLU A 614 8.65 -8.92 46.25
C GLU A 614 10.03 -9.46 46.66
N ALA A 615 10.11 -10.73 47.07
CA ALA A 615 11.35 -11.37 47.49
C ALA A 615 12.15 -12.01 46.35
N ALA A 616 11.58 -12.12 45.14
CA ALA A 616 12.23 -12.79 44.01
C ALA A 616 13.19 -11.83 43.29
N PRO A 617 14.46 -12.21 43.04
CA PRO A 617 15.44 -11.39 42.30
C PRO A 617 15.17 -11.44 40.79
N ILE A 618 13.94 -11.16 40.37
CA ILE A 618 13.48 -11.15 38.98
C ILE A 618 13.13 -9.72 38.59
N THR A 619 13.51 -9.31 37.39
CA THR A 619 13.17 -8.01 36.82
C THR A 619 12.49 -8.21 35.48
N ALA A 620 11.38 -7.51 35.25
CA ALA A 620 10.72 -7.44 33.95
C ALA A 620 11.33 -6.28 33.14
N GLN A 621 11.86 -6.59 31.96
CA GLN A 621 12.34 -5.65 30.97
C GLN A 621 11.22 -5.43 29.95
N ILE A 622 10.48 -4.35 30.15
CA ILE A 622 9.38 -3.94 29.27
C ILE A 622 9.94 -2.94 28.26
N PRO A 623 9.65 -3.08 26.96
CA PRO A 623 10.11 -2.13 25.93
C PRO A 623 9.63 -0.71 26.21
N GLY A 624 10.46 0.28 25.87
CA GLY A 624 10.05 1.69 25.90
C GLY A 624 9.01 2.03 24.83
N GLN A 625 8.40 3.21 24.96
CA GLN A 625 7.50 3.83 23.98
C GLN A 625 6.28 2.98 23.55
N LEU A 626 5.71 2.21 24.49
CA LEU A 626 4.53 1.36 24.22
C LEU A 626 3.33 2.13 23.66
N ASP A 627 3.17 3.39 24.07
CA ASP A 627 2.08 4.28 23.69
C ASP A 627 2.11 4.68 22.20
N THR A 628 3.28 4.52 21.58
CA THR A 628 3.50 4.78 20.16
C THR A 628 3.62 3.50 19.32
N ARG A 629 3.61 2.31 19.93
CA ARG A 629 3.88 1.04 19.25
C ARG A 629 2.60 0.31 18.87
N PHE A 630 2.47 -0.07 17.60
CA PHE A 630 1.39 -0.93 17.09
C PHE A 630 1.86 -2.35 16.77
N GLU A 631 3.17 -2.58 16.70
CA GLU A 631 3.76 -3.88 16.44
C GLU A 631 3.72 -4.77 17.69
N PRO A 632 3.67 -6.10 17.50
CA PRO A 632 3.94 -7.03 18.58
C PRO A 632 5.27 -6.75 19.28
N PHE A 633 5.33 -7.00 20.58
CA PHE A 633 6.54 -6.77 21.37
C PHE A 633 6.78 -7.87 22.39
N PHE A 634 8.00 -7.91 22.92
CA PHE A 634 8.39 -8.88 23.94
C PHE A 634 8.58 -8.20 25.29
N VAL A 635 8.19 -8.90 26.37
CA VAL A 635 8.60 -8.58 27.73
C VAL A 635 9.56 -9.68 28.20
N ASP A 636 10.78 -9.27 28.54
CA ASP A 636 11.82 -10.19 28.97
C ASP A 636 11.96 -10.14 30.49
N PHE A 637 11.76 -11.27 31.14
CA PHE A 637 12.04 -11.45 32.54
C PHE A 637 13.46 -11.99 32.69
N VAL A 638 14.23 -11.39 33.58
CA VAL A 638 15.62 -11.78 33.85
C VAL A 638 15.84 -11.95 35.35
N ALA A 639 16.71 -12.90 35.71
CA ALA A 639 17.13 -13.11 37.10
C ALA A 639 18.63 -13.34 37.16
N SER A 640 19.30 -12.81 38.18
CA SER A 640 20.74 -12.99 38.39
C SER A 640 21.09 -14.29 39.13
N ARG A 641 20.12 -14.86 39.85
CA ARG A 641 20.23 -16.12 40.61
C ARG A 641 18.93 -16.91 40.52
N SER A 642 18.93 -18.17 40.95
CA SER A 642 17.72 -18.99 40.94
C SER A 642 16.59 -18.31 41.72
N ALA A 643 15.41 -18.30 41.11
CA ALA A 643 14.24 -17.61 41.61
C ALA A 643 12.97 -18.23 41.02
N GLN A 644 11.86 -18.06 41.71
CA GLN A 644 10.54 -18.36 41.21
C GLN A 644 9.62 -17.21 41.59
N SER A 645 8.69 -16.85 40.72
CA SER A 645 7.66 -15.86 41.00
C SER A 645 6.38 -16.24 40.27
N GLU A 646 5.23 -15.91 40.86
CA GLU A 646 4.03 -15.73 40.06
C GLU A 646 4.06 -14.36 39.37
N VAL A 647 3.72 -14.33 38.09
CA VAL A 647 3.60 -13.10 37.31
C VAL A 647 2.13 -12.79 37.12
N ALA A 648 1.70 -11.62 37.62
CA ALA A 648 0.39 -11.05 37.28
C ALA A 648 0.60 -9.81 36.41
N LEU A 649 -0.06 -9.75 35.27
CA LEU A 649 0.08 -8.64 34.32
C LEU A 649 -1.08 -7.67 34.45
N LYS A 650 -0.79 -6.38 34.34
CA LYS A 650 -1.78 -5.31 34.26
C LYS A 650 -1.48 -4.45 33.04
N ILE A 651 -2.45 -4.29 32.15
CA ILE A 651 -2.30 -3.55 30.89
C ILE A 651 -3.33 -2.44 30.82
N ASN A 652 -2.89 -1.20 30.58
CA ASN A 652 -3.72 0.01 30.62
C ASN A 652 -4.57 0.10 31.91
N GLY A 653 -4.03 -0.36 33.03
CA GLY A 653 -4.75 -0.39 34.30
C GLY A 653 -5.63 -1.62 34.54
N ASN A 654 -5.83 -2.50 33.57
CA ASN A 654 -6.68 -3.70 33.68
C ASN A 654 -5.83 -4.95 33.97
N SER A 655 -6.17 -5.67 35.05
CA SER A 655 -5.50 -6.94 35.38
C SER A 655 -5.90 -8.04 34.40
N LEU A 656 -4.91 -8.78 33.88
CA LEU A 656 -5.19 -10.02 33.17
C LEU A 656 -5.66 -11.09 34.17
N PRO A 657 -6.66 -11.91 33.82
CA PRO A 657 -7.26 -12.87 34.74
C PRO A 657 -6.33 -14.04 35.09
N GLN A 658 -5.33 -14.32 34.25
CA GLN A 658 -4.40 -15.43 34.44
C GLN A 658 -3.07 -14.94 35.01
N THR A 659 -2.60 -15.61 36.07
CA THR A 659 -1.22 -15.52 36.53
C THR A 659 -0.38 -16.62 35.88
N THR A 660 0.93 -16.39 35.76
CA THR A 660 1.86 -17.41 35.21
C THR A 660 3.05 -17.57 36.14
N THR A 661 3.31 -18.80 36.58
CA THR A 661 4.52 -19.09 37.35
C THR A 661 5.72 -19.15 36.43
N ILE A 662 6.74 -18.35 36.72
CA ILE A 662 8.03 -18.37 36.02
C ILE A 662 9.14 -18.83 36.96
N LYS A 663 10.11 -19.59 36.46
CA LYS A 663 11.20 -20.15 37.28
C LYS A 663 12.56 -20.11 36.61
N PHE A 664 13.53 -19.53 37.31
CA PHE A 664 14.94 -19.52 36.94
C PHE A 664 15.71 -20.58 37.72
N TYR A 665 16.40 -21.46 36.99
CA TYR A 665 17.31 -22.44 37.57
C TYR A 665 18.74 -21.92 37.65
N THR A 666 19.51 -22.41 38.61
CA THR A 666 20.94 -22.11 38.73
C THR A 666 21.70 -22.55 37.49
N ASP A 667 22.66 -21.74 37.05
CA ASP A 667 23.61 -22.12 36.00
C ASP A 667 24.61 -23.13 36.54
N CYS A 668 24.35 -24.43 36.35
CA CYS A 668 25.17 -25.50 36.89
C CYS A 668 26.58 -25.57 36.28
N GLN A 669 26.85 -24.84 35.19
CA GLN A 669 28.21 -24.69 34.66
C GLN A 669 29.04 -23.72 35.50
N LYS A 670 28.40 -22.70 36.08
CA LYS A 670 29.04 -21.71 36.96
C LYS A 670 29.01 -22.15 38.43
N GLU A 671 27.95 -22.83 38.85
CA GLU A 671 27.72 -23.24 40.24
C GLU A 671 27.43 -24.76 40.37
N PRO A 672 28.41 -25.64 40.06
CA PRO A 672 28.19 -27.08 40.02
C PRO A 672 27.85 -27.67 41.41
N LEU A 673 28.43 -27.13 42.49
CA LEU A 673 28.16 -27.58 43.87
C LEU A 673 26.70 -27.31 44.28
N THR A 674 26.17 -26.14 43.96
CA THR A 674 24.77 -25.76 44.22
C THR A 674 23.81 -26.75 43.55
N CYS A 675 24.08 -27.12 42.29
CA CYS A 675 23.25 -28.06 41.55
C CYS A 675 23.40 -29.52 42.02
N PHE A 676 24.60 -29.95 42.42
CA PHE A 676 24.80 -31.29 42.95
C PHE A 676 24.02 -31.49 44.26
N MET A 677 24.01 -30.47 45.13
CA MET A 677 23.30 -30.50 46.41
C MET A 677 21.78 -30.31 46.24
N ASN A 678 21.33 -29.69 45.15
CA ASN A 678 19.92 -29.45 44.88
C ASN A 678 19.47 -30.13 43.57
N ARG A 679 18.88 -31.33 43.70
CA ARG A 679 18.40 -32.14 42.57
C ARG A 679 17.41 -31.41 41.67
N ASP A 680 16.59 -30.49 42.21
CA ASP A 680 15.62 -29.75 41.41
C ASP A 680 16.30 -28.71 40.52
N GLN A 681 17.37 -28.08 41.00
CA GLN A 681 18.18 -27.15 40.20
C GLN A 681 18.89 -27.88 39.06
N LEU A 682 19.48 -29.04 39.34
CA LEU A 682 20.12 -29.86 38.32
C LEU A 682 19.13 -30.36 37.27
N LYS A 683 17.97 -30.89 37.68
CA LYS A 683 16.92 -31.34 36.77
C LYS A 683 16.40 -30.20 35.91
N GLY A 684 16.14 -29.04 36.50
CA GLY A 684 15.67 -27.86 35.80
C GLY A 684 16.67 -27.33 34.78
N PHE A 685 17.95 -27.21 35.17
CA PHE A 685 19.03 -26.82 34.26
C PHE A 685 19.14 -27.77 33.06
N VAL A 686 19.15 -29.09 33.30
CA VAL A 686 19.17 -30.09 32.23
C VAL A 686 17.91 -30.00 31.35
N SER A 687 16.73 -29.80 31.95
CA SER A 687 15.48 -29.67 31.20
C SER A 687 15.49 -28.45 30.29
N VAL A 688 15.98 -27.30 30.76
CA VAL A 688 16.10 -26.08 29.94
C VAL A 688 17.07 -26.32 28.78
N LEU A 689 18.24 -26.92 29.03
CA LEU A 689 19.19 -27.27 27.97
C LEU A 689 18.59 -28.22 26.92
N LEU A 690 17.80 -29.20 27.36
CA LEU A 690 17.10 -30.12 26.45
C LEU A 690 16.07 -29.38 25.60
N GLN A 691 15.27 -28.50 26.20
CA GLN A 691 14.28 -27.67 25.48
C GLN A 691 14.96 -26.77 24.44
N GLU A 692 16.06 -26.11 24.79
CA GLU A 692 16.84 -25.29 23.86
C GLU A 692 17.33 -26.11 22.66
N LYS A 693 17.89 -27.31 22.92
CA LYS A 693 18.33 -28.22 21.85
C LYS A 693 17.16 -28.69 20.99
N ILE A 694 16.05 -29.10 21.60
CA ILE A 694 14.85 -29.53 20.86
C ILE A 694 14.37 -28.39 19.97
N ALA A 695 14.19 -27.18 20.50
CA ALA A 695 13.76 -26.03 19.71
C ALA A 695 14.71 -25.72 18.54
N PHE A 696 16.02 -25.79 18.78
CA PHE A 696 17.04 -25.62 17.74
C PHE A 696 16.92 -26.69 16.63
N TYR A 697 16.82 -27.98 16.99
CA TYR A 697 16.68 -29.06 16.02
C TYR A 697 15.32 -29.03 15.31
N THR A 698 14.23 -28.72 16.01
CA THR A 698 12.91 -28.54 15.40
C THR A 698 12.95 -27.42 14.36
N LYS A 699 13.61 -26.28 14.66
CA LYS A 699 13.81 -25.20 13.68
C LYS A 699 14.62 -25.69 12.48
N GLN A 700 15.76 -26.34 12.70
CA GLN A 700 16.56 -26.88 11.59
C GLN A 700 15.79 -27.90 10.74
N ILE A 701 15.03 -28.79 11.36
CA ILE A 701 14.19 -29.76 10.65
C ILE A 701 13.12 -29.03 9.83
N LYS A 702 12.48 -28.00 10.39
CA LYS A 702 11.49 -27.18 9.66
C LYS A 702 12.14 -26.48 8.47
N ASP A 703 13.30 -25.86 8.64
CA ASP A 703 14.04 -25.18 7.57
C ASP A 703 14.51 -26.17 6.49
N LEU A 704 15.01 -27.35 6.88
CA LEU A 704 15.42 -28.41 5.97
C LEU A 704 14.22 -29.00 5.23
N THR A 705 13.09 -29.17 5.90
CA THR A 705 11.85 -29.67 5.29
C THR A 705 11.32 -28.65 4.30
N GLN A 706 11.31 -27.36 4.65
CA GLN A 706 10.92 -26.28 3.74
C GLN A 706 11.83 -26.24 2.50
N LYS A 707 13.16 -26.36 2.67
CA LYS A 707 14.13 -26.45 1.56
C LYS A 707 14.00 -27.73 0.73
N ALA A 708 13.70 -28.86 1.37
CA ALA A 708 13.52 -30.14 0.69
C ALA A 708 12.20 -30.15 -0.11
N THR A 709 11.12 -29.61 0.46
CA THR A 709 9.85 -29.42 -0.24
C THR A 709 10.03 -28.51 -1.44
N SER A 710 10.70 -27.36 -1.29
CA SER A 710 10.98 -26.47 -2.43
C SER A 710 11.86 -27.12 -3.50
N GLY A 711 12.89 -27.90 -3.10
CA GLY A 711 13.77 -28.59 -4.03
C GLY A 711 13.15 -29.82 -4.71
N ILE A 712 12.22 -30.53 -4.04
CA ILE A 712 11.44 -31.62 -4.62
C ILE A 712 10.43 -31.04 -5.61
N GLU A 713 9.74 -29.95 -5.27
CA GLU A 713 8.86 -29.24 -6.19
C GLU A 713 9.61 -28.75 -7.44
N GLU A 714 10.82 -28.23 -7.28
CA GLU A 714 11.70 -27.81 -8.38
C GLU A 714 12.11 -29.00 -9.28
N LYS A 715 12.46 -30.14 -8.69
CA LYS A 715 12.80 -31.36 -9.44
C LYS A 715 11.60 -31.99 -10.13
N ILE A 716 10.42 -31.99 -9.51
CA ILE A 716 9.18 -32.49 -10.09
C ILE A 716 8.78 -31.60 -11.28
N LYS A 717 8.89 -30.27 -11.18
CA LYS A 717 8.69 -29.34 -12.30
C LYS A 717 9.64 -29.62 -13.46
N LYS A 718 10.94 -29.84 -13.17
CA LYS A 718 11.95 -30.18 -14.17
C LYS A 718 11.68 -31.53 -14.87
N TYR A 719 11.11 -32.51 -14.16
CA TYR A 719 10.79 -33.83 -14.71
C TYR A 719 9.47 -33.88 -15.50
N LEU A 720 8.50 -33.02 -15.17
CA LEU A 720 7.17 -33.01 -15.79
C LEU A 720 7.05 -32.07 -17.00
N GLY A 721 8.13 -31.39 -17.41
CA GLY A 721 8.19 -30.62 -18.65
C GLY A 721 7.08 -29.56 -18.78
N ARG A 722 6.77 -28.85 -17.69
CA ARG A 722 5.90 -27.68 -17.68
C ARG A 722 6.61 -26.46 -17.12
#